data_AF-A0A0A9YGQ6-F1
#
_entry.id   AF-A0A0A9YGQ6-F1
#
_cell.length_a   1.000
_cell.length_b   1.000
_cell.length_c   1.000
_cell.angle_alpha   90.00
_cell.angle_beta   90.00
_cell.angle_gamma   90.00
#
_symmetry.space_group_name_H-M   'P 1'
#
loop_
_entity.id
_entity.type
_entity.pdbx_description
1 polymer ?
#
loop_
_entity_poly.entity_id
_entity_poly.type
_entity_poly.pdbx_seq_one_letter_code
_entity_poly.pdbx_strand_id
1 'polypeptide(L)'
;ASYMTSSADDLMDLLSDQFESAWESSSQKKSGSARRSQSSSGSPHWSVDKVANMLNIEMDDAEQLEGNVLINVLSGKKFFAFDNHTVEQLPRLAKKAASKLREGQHFNYTKMYNQFSAKIGFPTATGLPFVFSLTVPTYASVGGSIQAKSHPDISESKDSIMIPKSVNASADLEITYSAKAQGKMGFVTPYNHKRYTAALHKNIHVHVPLRVAVDVDIENSKISAKVQPLDANHKHKLFEYSTVAYTAKHDILDMQPELNANNDVEIIHVRSPRRNETTVGQDSTGFAFDVKVESEQKFLDWATPLNALRRHDAISALLYTTAEQSINNNNVTVTYNPESSSAKSAQITASYDSEDETNNNSAESGNRQSHNKHHGSQERGSSSGNAAAEAAAASSAPDSAQRKQQFLKKAAAGIQDSYAQMVDMSIQFNGEHKAQYVATAAYASSAVSEKNRFLMYVAMSPAKNGKDYQMALDVEAKMPNVPLANYRKALEADATSQISAVLNFGEKGSSGAQVSLQGKIRQSSERRDYVRSHPMSALCEQQMQQGNNIQQACRNATAAANILDQYRYTIHYERVPESVKNATYKAYAIARYFGNLYVSENIVNPNNKQGQVEIEVNLGKDLKSVNVSMAAPAISASFENVPLNPYVAAVVAAHPEYNVADRVGQYWFQSQQFPTCSIDKNQATTFDNKSYPINLGGSWHVMAFSQPKSHFESDSASSASSSEQQAFSILVRQTGSDKKVFAMFQDS
;
A
#
# COMPACT_ATOMS: atom_id res chain seq x y z
N ALA A 1 17.33 9.32 -0.27
CA ALA A 1 17.89 9.98 0.91
C ALA A 1 18.35 8.89 1.87
N SER A 2 19.39 9.13 2.65
CA SER A 2 19.74 8.27 3.79
C SER A 2 19.50 9.05 5.06
N TYR A 3 18.97 8.38 6.08
CA TYR A 3 18.77 8.96 7.39
C TYR A 3 19.39 8.03 8.43
N MET A 4 19.85 8.63 9.52
CA MET A 4 20.31 7.93 10.70
C MET A 4 19.77 8.69 11.91
N THR A 5 19.38 7.96 12.93
CA THR A 5 18.93 8.49 14.22
C THR A 5 19.50 7.61 15.31
N SER A 6 19.86 8.19 16.46
CA SER A 6 20.32 7.45 17.63
C SER A 6 19.21 6.53 18.16
N SER A 7 17.95 6.99 18.09
CA SER A 7 16.75 6.23 18.44
C SER A 7 15.59 6.62 17.52
N ALA A 8 14.88 5.63 16.98
CA ALA A 8 13.70 5.88 16.14
C ALA A 8 12.46 6.13 17.00
N ASP A 9 12.37 5.45 18.14
CA ASP A 9 11.24 5.57 19.07
C ASP A 9 11.27 6.95 19.74
N ASP A 10 12.42 7.39 20.26
CA ASP A 10 12.54 8.72 20.89
C ASP A 10 12.29 9.86 19.89
N LEU A 11 12.67 9.68 18.62
CA LEU A 11 12.33 10.64 17.56
C LEU A 11 10.83 10.72 17.33
N MET A 12 10.14 9.58 17.26
CA MET A 12 8.69 9.54 17.04
C MET A 12 7.93 10.12 18.23
N ASP A 13 8.36 9.81 19.45
CA ASP A 13 7.81 10.34 20.69
C ASP A 13 7.95 11.86 20.75
N LEU A 14 9.18 12.36 20.57
CA LEU A 14 9.48 13.80 20.58
C LEU A 14 8.73 14.55 19.46
N LEU A 15 8.56 13.92 18.29
CA LEU A 15 7.73 14.46 17.21
C LEU A 15 6.26 14.50 17.60
N SER A 16 5.74 13.45 18.23
CA SER A 16 4.34 13.36 18.67
C SER A 16 3.99 14.44 19.69
N ASP A 17 4.90 14.73 20.63
CA ASP A 17 4.78 15.81 21.62
C ASP A 17 4.62 17.19 20.98
N GLN A 18 5.11 17.37 19.74
CA GLN A 18 4.94 18.64 19.05
C GLN A 18 3.53 18.84 18.53
N PHE A 19 2.65 17.83 18.54
CA PHE A 19 1.29 17.91 18.03
C PHE A 19 0.26 17.75 19.14
N GLU A 20 -0.70 18.69 19.22
CA GLU A 20 -1.86 18.55 20.10
C GLU A 20 -3.11 18.29 19.26
N SER A 21 -3.92 17.30 19.67
CA SER A 21 -5.21 17.07 19.03
C SER A 21 -6.23 18.12 19.50
N ALA A 22 -6.96 18.73 18.55
CA ALA A 22 -8.07 19.62 18.91
C ALA A 22 -9.22 18.89 19.65
N TRP A 23 -9.25 17.56 19.57
CA TRP A 23 -10.25 16.66 20.15
C TRP A 23 -10.07 16.46 21.67
N GLU A 24 -8.83 16.42 22.14
CA GLU A 24 -8.50 16.32 23.57
C GLU A 24 -8.79 17.59 24.36
N SER A 25 -8.93 18.72 23.68
CA SER A 25 -9.28 20.00 24.33
C SER A 25 -10.64 19.98 25.03
N SER A 26 -11.51 19.01 24.73
CA SER A 26 -12.82 18.84 25.39
C SER A 26 -12.83 17.84 26.55
N SER A 27 -11.91 16.88 26.59
CA SER A 27 -11.78 15.90 27.69
C SER A 27 -10.80 16.35 28.77
N GLN A 28 -9.75 17.12 28.44
CA GLN A 28 -8.72 17.52 29.41
C GLN A 28 -9.08 18.74 30.28
N LYS A 29 -10.16 19.48 30.00
CA LYS A 29 -10.59 20.62 30.86
C LYS A 29 -11.36 20.23 32.13
N LYS A 30 -11.47 18.92 32.44
CA LYS A 30 -12.06 18.43 33.69
C LYS A 30 -11.08 17.71 34.65
N SER A 31 -9.77 17.81 34.45
CA SER A 31 -8.77 17.33 35.44
C SER A 31 -8.03 18.44 36.17
N GLY A 32 -8.59 19.66 36.21
CA GLY A 32 -8.21 20.68 37.21
C GLY A 32 -8.77 20.37 38.59
N SER A 33 -8.63 19.14 39.09
CA SER A 33 -8.91 18.83 40.49
C SER A 33 -7.61 18.98 41.26
N ALA A 34 -7.58 19.97 42.15
CA ALA A 34 -6.57 20.09 43.18
C ALA A 34 -6.30 18.70 43.78
N ARG A 35 -5.01 18.33 43.88
CA ARG A 35 -4.51 17.23 44.71
C ARG A 35 -5.07 17.39 46.13
N ARG A 36 -6.28 16.87 46.36
CA ARG A 36 -6.78 16.48 47.66
C ARG A 36 -6.51 15.00 47.73
N SER A 37 -5.57 14.65 48.59
CA SER A 37 -5.41 13.30 49.13
C SER A 37 -6.75 12.82 49.69
N GLN A 38 -7.60 12.23 48.85
CA GLN A 38 -8.63 11.34 49.32
C GLN A 38 -7.92 10.04 49.67
N SER A 39 -7.70 9.88 50.97
CA SER A 39 -7.41 8.60 51.59
C SER A 39 -8.59 7.65 51.32
N SER A 40 -8.58 6.97 50.17
CA SER A 40 -9.30 5.72 50.03
C SER A 40 -8.55 4.71 50.90
N SER A 41 -9.24 4.18 51.90
CA SER A 41 -8.74 3.12 52.77
C SER A 41 -8.60 1.85 51.94
N GLY A 42 -7.41 1.65 51.38
CA GLY A 42 -7.01 0.47 50.62
C GLY A 42 -5.91 0.82 49.63
N SER A 43 -4.67 0.95 50.09
CA SER A 43 -3.49 1.13 49.23
C SER A 43 -3.45 0.01 48.19
N PRO A 44 -3.28 0.29 46.88
CA PRO A 44 -2.92 -0.77 45.94
C PRO A 44 -1.64 -1.44 46.46
N HIS A 45 -1.65 -2.76 46.60
CA HIS A 45 -0.52 -3.48 47.17
C HIS A 45 0.77 -3.32 46.31
N TRP A 46 0.62 -2.94 45.03
CA TRP A 46 1.65 -2.85 44.00
C TRP A 46 1.43 -1.61 43.09
N SER A 47 2.52 -0.93 42.72
CA SER A 47 2.60 0.12 41.69
C SER A 47 3.96 0.00 40.97
N VAL A 48 4.12 0.62 39.80
CA VAL A 48 5.37 0.51 39.01
C VAL A 48 6.57 1.06 39.80
N ASP A 49 6.43 2.26 40.39
CA ASP A 49 7.45 2.87 41.26
C ASP A 49 7.82 1.99 42.45
N LYS A 50 6.84 1.33 43.07
CA LYS A 50 7.10 0.48 44.23
C LYS A 50 7.92 -0.74 43.82
N VAL A 51 7.64 -1.32 42.65
CA VAL A 51 8.40 -2.44 42.08
C VAL A 51 9.83 -2.02 41.76
N ALA A 52 10.02 -0.87 41.09
CA ALA A 52 11.34 -0.31 40.77
C ALA A 52 12.19 -0.10 42.02
N ASN A 53 11.61 0.56 43.05
CA ASN A 53 12.28 0.81 44.32
C ASN A 53 12.62 -0.48 45.08
N MET A 54 11.73 -1.48 45.10
CA MET A 54 11.99 -2.75 45.78
C MET A 54 13.10 -3.57 45.12
N LEU A 55 13.28 -3.43 43.81
CA LEU A 55 14.32 -4.12 43.05
C LEU A 55 15.60 -3.30 42.88
N ASN A 56 15.63 -2.07 43.41
CA ASN A 56 16.73 -1.12 43.23
C ASN A 56 17.11 -0.97 41.75
N ILE A 57 16.11 -0.84 40.89
CA ILE A 57 16.30 -0.59 39.46
C ILE A 57 16.81 0.84 39.30
N GLU A 58 18.07 0.98 38.87
CA GLU A 58 18.65 2.25 38.46
C GLU A 58 18.43 2.40 36.95
N MET A 59 17.73 3.46 36.56
CA MET A 59 17.49 3.77 35.16
C MET A 59 18.61 4.68 34.66
N ASP A 60 19.19 4.35 33.51
CA ASP A 60 20.09 5.27 32.81
C ASP A 60 19.30 6.49 32.33
N ASP A 61 19.94 7.66 32.33
CA ASP A 61 19.37 8.87 31.73
C ASP A 61 19.07 8.64 30.24
N ALA A 62 18.05 9.34 29.74
CA ALA A 62 17.74 9.32 28.31
C ALA A 62 18.94 9.86 27.51
N GLU A 63 19.42 9.09 26.53
CA GLU A 63 20.43 9.59 25.60
C GLU A 63 19.82 10.73 24.77
N GLN A 64 20.63 11.74 24.44
CA GLN A 64 20.17 12.82 23.57
C GLN A 64 19.81 12.25 22.18
N LEU A 65 18.66 12.66 21.64
CA LEU A 65 18.34 12.32 20.26
C LEU A 65 19.33 13.05 19.35
N GLU A 66 20.02 12.29 18.51
CA GLU A 66 20.88 12.81 17.47
C GLU A 66 20.55 12.10 16.18
N GLY A 67 20.37 12.87 15.11
CA GLY A 67 20.13 12.29 13.82
C GLY A 67 20.61 13.17 12.68
N ASN A 68 20.63 12.56 11.50
CA ASN A 68 20.92 13.27 10.28
C ASN A 68 20.09 12.76 9.12
N VAL A 69 19.89 13.66 8.17
CA VAL A 69 19.27 13.36 6.88
C VAL A 69 20.21 13.85 5.79
N LEU A 70 20.72 12.90 5.00
CA LEU A 70 21.46 13.17 3.78
C LEU A 70 20.52 13.04 2.58
N ILE A 71 20.21 14.18 1.98
CA ILE A 71 19.35 14.29 0.81
C ILE A 71 20.23 14.48 -0.42
N ASN A 72 20.24 13.48 -1.31
CA ASN A 72 20.86 13.56 -2.62
C ASN A 72 19.77 13.87 -3.65
N VAL A 73 19.68 15.13 -4.08
CA VAL A 73 18.66 15.57 -5.05
C VAL A 73 19.32 16.47 -6.10
N LEU A 74 19.04 16.20 -7.39
CA LEU A 74 19.54 16.96 -8.54
C LEU A 74 21.07 17.17 -8.53
N SER A 75 21.85 16.11 -8.26
CA SER A 75 23.32 16.15 -8.14
C SER A 75 23.89 17.02 -7.00
N GLY A 76 23.04 17.50 -6.08
CA GLY A 76 23.46 18.14 -4.83
C GLY A 76 23.31 17.18 -3.66
N LYS A 77 24.32 17.14 -2.78
CA LYS A 77 24.22 16.49 -1.47
C LYS A 77 23.91 17.54 -0.42
N LYS A 78 22.79 17.40 0.29
CA LYS A 78 22.44 18.25 1.44
C LYS A 78 22.45 17.40 2.69
N PHE A 79 23.19 17.84 3.70
CA PHE A 79 23.28 17.20 5.00
C PHE A 79 22.57 18.08 6.03
N PHE A 80 21.58 17.52 6.69
CA PHE A 80 20.85 18.18 7.79
C PHE A 80 21.08 17.34 9.04
N ALA A 81 21.70 17.92 10.06
CA ALA A 81 21.75 17.33 11.40
C ALA A 81 20.57 17.87 12.20
N PHE A 82 20.01 17.04 13.07
CA PHE A 82 18.96 17.41 14.01
C PHE A 82 19.21 16.76 15.37
N ASP A 83 18.70 17.41 16.41
CA ASP A 83 18.72 16.98 17.80
C ASP A 83 17.36 17.27 18.46
N ASN A 84 17.25 17.01 19.77
CA ASN A 84 16.07 17.35 20.57
C ASN A 84 15.61 18.80 20.33
N HIS A 85 16.52 19.77 20.41
CA HIS A 85 16.21 21.20 20.26
C HIS A 85 15.75 21.59 18.86
N THR A 86 16.23 20.88 17.84
CA THR A 86 15.78 21.07 16.46
C THR A 86 14.31 20.67 16.30
N VAL A 87 13.88 19.59 16.97
CA VAL A 87 12.50 19.11 16.95
C VAL A 87 11.59 19.99 17.81
N GLU A 88 12.05 20.45 18.97
CA GLU A 88 11.33 21.41 19.84
C GLU A 88 11.03 22.76 19.13
N GLN A 89 11.77 23.10 18.07
CA GLN A 89 11.53 24.30 17.26
C GLN A 89 10.44 24.11 16.19
N LEU A 90 9.94 22.89 15.97
CA LEU A 90 8.96 22.58 14.93
C LEU A 90 7.67 23.40 15.06
N PRO A 91 7.07 23.63 16.24
CA PRO A 91 5.86 24.46 16.35
C PRO A 91 6.08 25.89 15.81
N ARG A 92 7.23 26.50 16.11
CA ARG A 92 7.59 27.84 15.60
C ARG A 92 7.80 27.84 14.09
N LEU A 93 8.45 26.80 13.56
CA LEU A 93 8.67 26.63 12.11
C LEU A 93 7.35 26.38 11.37
N ALA A 94 6.48 25.53 11.93
CA ALA A 94 5.14 25.24 11.42
C ALA A 94 4.28 26.50 11.39
N LYS A 95 4.29 27.31 12.45
CA LYS A 95 3.61 28.61 12.50
C LYS A 95 4.07 29.57 11.41
N LYS A 96 5.40 29.71 11.24
CA LYS A 96 5.98 30.56 10.20
C LYS A 96 5.62 30.05 8.79
N ALA A 97 5.62 28.73 8.60
CA ALA A 97 5.22 28.12 7.34
C ALA A 97 3.71 28.33 7.07
N ALA A 98 2.84 28.08 8.06
CA ALA A 98 1.40 28.26 7.96
C ALA A 98 1.03 29.72 7.64
N SER A 99 1.66 30.70 8.30
CA SER A 99 1.46 32.13 8.00
C SER A 99 1.83 32.48 6.56
N LYS A 100 2.99 32.02 6.07
CA LYS A 100 3.40 32.24 4.67
C LYS A 100 2.48 31.56 3.67
N LEU A 101 2.05 30.33 3.95
CA LEU A 101 1.13 29.59 3.10
C LEU A 101 -0.27 30.22 3.08
N ARG A 102 -0.71 30.83 4.18
CA ARG A 102 -1.99 31.55 4.25
C ARG A 102 -2.00 32.78 3.35
N GLU A 103 -0.90 33.53 3.33
CA GLU A 103 -0.69 34.72 2.50
C GLU A 103 -0.49 34.38 1.01
N GLY A 104 -0.09 33.14 0.72
CA GLY A 104 0.23 32.69 -0.63
C GLY A 104 1.71 32.86 -0.92
N GLN A 105 2.36 31.78 -1.34
CA GLN A 105 3.81 31.74 -1.58
C GLN A 105 4.08 31.39 -3.04
N HIS A 106 4.77 32.29 -3.74
CA HIS A 106 5.35 31.99 -5.05
C HIS A 106 6.69 31.29 -4.90
N PHE A 107 6.95 30.34 -5.79
CA PHE A 107 8.25 29.68 -5.89
C PHE A 107 8.60 29.47 -7.37
N ASN A 108 9.88 29.56 -7.68
CA ASN A 108 10.42 29.21 -8.98
C ASN A 108 11.82 28.65 -8.76
N TYR A 109 11.96 27.33 -8.85
CA TYR A 109 13.22 26.64 -8.71
C TYR A 109 13.62 26.02 -10.03
N THR A 110 14.71 26.50 -10.61
CA THR A 110 15.26 25.99 -11.87
C THR A 110 16.68 25.51 -11.65
N LYS A 111 17.02 24.32 -12.17
CA LYS A 111 18.36 23.76 -12.13
C LYS A 111 18.73 23.12 -13.47
N MET A 112 19.86 23.55 -14.01
CA MET A 112 20.56 22.89 -15.11
C MET A 112 21.82 22.22 -14.59
N TYR A 113 22.04 20.97 -14.94
CA TYR A 113 23.21 20.20 -14.54
C TYR A 113 23.48 19.06 -15.52
N ASN A 114 24.71 18.55 -15.53
CA ASN A 114 25.04 17.34 -16.27
C ASN A 114 24.95 16.14 -15.30
N GLN A 115 24.01 15.23 -15.54
CA GLN A 115 23.89 13.99 -14.76
C GLN A 115 25.12 13.09 -14.93
N PHE A 116 25.61 13.04 -16.17
CA PHE A 116 26.76 12.25 -16.55
C PHE A 116 27.55 12.98 -17.62
N SER A 117 28.88 12.91 -17.53
CA SER A 117 29.79 13.44 -18.54
C SER A 117 31.05 12.59 -18.57
N ALA A 118 31.32 11.96 -19.71
CA ALA A 118 32.56 11.26 -19.99
C ALA A 118 33.08 11.66 -21.36
N LYS A 119 34.37 11.93 -21.46
CA LYS A 119 35.04 12.26 -22.73
C LYS A 119 36.37 11.54 -22.78
N ILE A 120 36.59 10.79 -23.85
CA ILE A 120 37.80 10.03 -24.10
C ILE A 120 38.33 10.48 -25.47
N GLY A 121 39.62 10.80 -25.54
CA GLY A 121 40.26 11.18 -26.79
C GLY A 121 41.59 10.46 -26.95
N PHE A 122 41.89 10.02 -28.18
CA PHE A 122 43.13 9.35 -28.53
C PHE A 122 43.45 9.55 -30.03
N PRO A 123 44.73 9.49 -30.44
CA PRO A 123 45.08 9.52 -31.86
C PRO A 123 44.71 8.19 -32.52
N THR A 124 44.18 8.26 -33.74
CA THR A 124 43.97 7.09 -34.60
C THR A 124 45.30 6.60 -35.20
N ALA A 125 45.30 5.41 -35.82
CA ALA A 125 46.48 4.89 -36.52
C ALA A 125 46.98 5.82 -37.65
N THR A 126 46.11 6.67 -38.21
CA THR A 126 46.46 7.69 -39.20
C THR A 126 46.92 9.02 -38.58
N GLY A 127 46.99 9.10 -37.25
CA GLY A 127 47.36 10.31 -36.51
C GLY A 127 46.24 11.32 -36.29
N LEU A 128 45.03 11.07 -36.83
CA LEU A 128 43.88 11.97 -36.64
C LEU A 128 43.34 11.89 -35.20
N PRO A 129 42.97 13.01 -34.56
CA PRO A 129 42.37 13.01 -33.22
C PRO A 129 40.98 12.37 -33.24
N PHE A 130 40.80 11.26 -32.53
CA PHE A 130 39.50 10.66 -32.25
C PHE A 130 38.95 11.15 -30.91
N VAL A 131 37.64 11.37 -30.83
CA VAL A 131 36.93 11.80 -29.62
C VAL A 131 35.64 11.01 -29.47
N PHE A 132 35.50 10.33 -28.34
CA PHE A 132 34.24 9.81 -27.82
C PHE A 132 33.76 10.71 -26.68
N SER A 133 32.48 11.08 -26.69
CA SER A 133 31.86 11.85 -25.60
C SER A 133 30.45 11.34 -25.32
N LEU A 134 30.15 11.09 -24.05
CA LEU A 134 28.81 10.81 -23.56
C LEU A 134 28.44 11.87 -22.53
N THR A 135 27.43 12.68 -22.81
CA THR A 135 26.95 13.74 -21.93
C THR A 135 25.45 13.67 -21.75
N VAL A 136 24.97 13.89 -20.53
CA VAL A 136 23.53 13.92 -20.20
C VAL A 136 23.18 15.24 -19.53
N PRO A 137 23.12 16.36 -20.28
CA PRO A 137 22.54 17.60 -19.78
C PRO A 137 21.09 17.38 -19.36
N THR A 138 20.72 17.93 -18.21
CA THR A 138 19.39 17.85 -17.61
C THR A 138 18.96 19.22 -17.11
N TYR A 139 17.73 19.56 -17.46
CA TYR A 139 16.99 20.72 -16.98
C TYR A 139 15.83 20.23 -16.12
N ALA A 140 15.73 20.76 -14.90
CA ALA A 140 14.60 20.53 -14.02
C ALA A 140 14.12 21.88 -13.50
N SER A 141 12.82 22.14 -13.64
CA SER A 141 12.16 23.34 -13.16
C SER A 141 10.86 22.98 -12.46
N VAL A 142 10.62 23.63 -11.32
CA VAL A 142 9.37 23.57 -10.58
C VAL A 142 9.03 25.00 -10.17
N GLY A 143 7.98 25.55 -10.78
CA GLY A 143 7.49 26.90 -10.52
C GLY A 143 6.01 26.90 -10.20
N GLY A 144 5.55 27.95 -9.52
CA GLY A 144 4.15 28.03 -9.14
C GLY A 144 3.82 28.98 -8.01
N SER A 145 2.58 28.86 -7.54
CA SER A 145 2.09 29.50 -6.32
C SER A 145 1.33 28.49 -5.49
N ILE A 146 1.53 28.50 -4.18
CA ILE A 146 0.80 27.65 -3.24
C ILE A 146 0.15 28.51 -2.16
N GLN A 147 -1.09 28.21 -1.83
CA GLN A 147 -1.82 28.80 -0.71
C GLN A 147 -2.49 27.69 0.09
N ALA A 148 -2.44 27.76 1.42
CA ALA A 148 -3.13 26.82 2.28
C ALA A 148 -3.74 27.53 3.49
N LYS A 149 -4.94 27.11 3.87
CA LYS A 149 -5.68 27.59 5.03
C LYS A 149 -6.15 26.39 5.84
N SER A 150 -6.03 26.47 7.16
CA SER A 150 -6.50 25.42 8.06
C SER A 150 -7.54 25.98 9.02
N HIS A 151 -8.43 25.13 9.52
CA HIS A 151 -9.38 25.47 10.57
C HIS A 151 -9.33 24.43 11.70
N PRO A 152 -8.98 24.80 12.95
CA PRO A 152 -8.41 26.09 13.35
C PRO A 152 -7.08 26.42 12.65
N ASP A 153 -6.69 27.70 12.65
CA ASP A 153 -5.49 28.18 11.95
C ASP A 153 -4.23 27.78 12.75
N ILE A 154 -3.36 26.96 12.14
CA ILE A 154 -2.10 26.49 12.75
C ILE A 154 -1.20 27.68 13.13
N SER A 155 -1.29 28.81 12.40
CA SER A 155 -0.48 29.99 12.70
C SER A 155 -0.85 30.69 14.02
N GLU A 156 -2.01 30.38 14.60
CA GLU A 156 -2.47 30.95 15.88
C GLU A 156 -2.07 30.12 17.10
N SER A 157 -1.46 28.95 16.89
CA SER A 157 -0.94 28.10 17.96
C SER A 157 0.20 28.78 18.75
N LYS A 158 0.31 28.39 20.04
CA LYS A 158 1.32 28.91 20.98
C LYS A 158 2.55 28.01 21.02
N ASP A 159 2.42 26.86 21.68
CA ASP A 159 3.55 26.01 22.06
C ASP A 159 3.51 24.62 21.41
N SER A 160 2.41 24.27 20.74
CA SER A 160 2.15 22.98 20.07
C SER A 160 1.62 23.19 18.64
N ILE A 161 1.74 22.19 17.77
CA ILE A 161 1.11 22.17 16.44
C ILE A 161 -0.31 21.60 16.61
N MET A 162 -1.31 22.47 16.56
CA MET A 162 -2.70 22.02 16.63
C MET A 162 -3.08 21.25 15.36
N ILE A 163 -3.58 20.02 15.51
CA ILE A 163 -4.13 19.25 14.39
C ILE A 163 -5.43 19.92 13.92
N PRO A 164 -5.50 20.42 12.67
CA PRO A 164 -6.69 21.12 12.18
C PRO A 164 -7.85 20.14 11.95
N LYS A 165 -9.08 20.64 12.00
CA LYS A 165 -10.29 19.90 11.59
C LYS A 165 -10.42 19.84 10.08
N SER A 166 -10.02 20.91 9.40
CA SER A 166 -10.00 20.97 7.94
C SER A 166 -8.83 21.77 7.39
N VAL A 167 -8.41 21.42 6.17
CA VAL A 167 -7.34 22.10 5.43
C VAL A 167 -7.80 22.31 3.99
N ASN A 168 -7.80 23.56 3.53
CA ASN A 168 -8.04 23.92 2.15
C ASN A 168 -6.73 24.42 1.55
N ALA A 169 -6.19 23.72 0.57
CA ALA A 169 -4.97 24.07 -0.13
C ALA A 169 -5.26 24.29 -1.62
N SER A 170 -4.66 25.31 -2.23
CA SER A 170 -4.67 25.55 -3.66
C SER A 170 -3.24 25.74 -4.15
N ALA A 171 -2.94 25.18 -5.32
CA ALA A 171 -1.63 25.28 -5.93
C ALA A 171 -1.75 25.39 -7.45
N ASP A 172 -1.03 26.36 -8.02
CA ASP A 172 -0.73 26.44 -9.44
C ASP A 172 0.69 25.93 -9.62
N LEU A 173 0.86 24.85 -10.39
CA LEU A 173 2.10 24.11 -10.52
C LEU A 173 2.50 24.04 -11.99
N GLU A 174 3.75 24.40 -12.27
CA GLU A 174 4.40 24.20 -13.56
C GLU A 174 5.67 23.37 -13.33
N ILE A 175 5.60 22.10 -13.70
CA ILE A 175 6.69 21.13 -13.48
C ILE A 175 7.27 20.78 -14.85
N THR A 176 8.56 21.05 -15.05
CA THR A 176 9.27 20.71 -16.29
C THR A 176 10.52 19.91 -15.98
N TYR A 177 10.66 18.76 -16.62
CA TYR A 177 11.86 17.96 -16.60
C TYR A 177 12.28 17.64 -18.02
N SER A 178 13.52 17.91 -18.39
CA SER A 178 14.06 17.64 -19.71
C SER A 178 15.48 17.11 -19.58
N ALA A 179 15.74 15.93 -20.14
CA ALA A 179 17.04 15.30 -20.16
C ALA A 179 17.39 14.90 -21.59
N LYS A 180 18.64 15.16 -21.99
CA LYS A 180 19.14 14.83 -23.32
C LYS A 180 20.44 14.05 -23.20
N ALA A 181 20.39 12.74 -23.38
CA ALA A 181 21.58 11.91 -23.46
C ALA A 181 22.18 11.98 -24.86
N GLN A 182 23.45 12.36 -24.94
CA GLN A 182 24.18 12.53 -26.20
C GLN A 182 25.43 11.67 -26.19
N GLY A 183 25.40 10.57 -26.91
CA GLY A 183 26.59 9.82 -27.28
C GLY A 183 27.11 10.32 -28.61
N LYS A 184 28.38 10.72 -28.68
CA LYS A 184 29.04 11.14 -29.92
C LYS A 184 30.39 10.46 -30.01
N MET A 185 30.73 10.00 -31.20
CA MET A 185 32.05 9.47 -31.50
C MET A 185 32.49 9.92 -32.88
N GLY A 186 33.77 10.15 -33.09
CA GLY A 186 34.24 10.67 -34.35
C GLY A 186 35.67 11.12 -34.33
N PHE A 187 36.14 11.63 -35.45
CA PHE A 187 37.48 12.18 -35.59
C PHE A 187 37.45 13.58 -36.19
N VAL A 188 38.50 14.36 -35.90
CA VAL A 188 38.69 15.71 -36.42
C VAL A 188 39.78 15.67 -37.48
N THR A 189 39.59 16.40 -38.56
CA THR A 189 40.58 16.64 -39.62
C THR A 189 41.05 18.09 -39.54
N PRO A 190 42.18 18.37 -38.89
CA PRO A 190 42.61 19.76 -38.66
C PRO A 190 42.85 20.56 -39.94
N TYR A 191 43.32 19.90 -41.02
CA TYR A 191 43.69 20.55 -42.28
C TYR A 191 42.52 21.20 -43.03
N ASN A 192 41.28 20.78 -42.77
CA ASN A 192 40.07 21.33 -43.39
C ASN A 192 39.03 21.79 -42.36
N HIS A 193 39.41 21.85 -41.08
CA HIS A 193 38.53 22.24 -39.97
C HIS A 193 37.22 21.44 -39.90
N LYS A 194 37.20 20.18 -40.35
CA LYS A 194 36.02 19.32 -40.28
C LYS A 194 36.09 18.32 -39.13
N ARG A 195 34.91 18.00 -38.60
CA ARG A 195 34.67 16.91 -37.67
C ARG A 195 33.68 15.94 -38.30
N TYR A 196 34.06 14.67 -38.34
CA TYR A 196 33.19 13.59 -38.78
C TYR A 196 32.66 12.89 -37.54
N THR A 197 31.35 12.99 -37.30
CA THR A 197 30.69 12.51 -36.08
C THR A 197 29.66 11.45 -36.43
N ALA A 198 29.62 10.36 -35.67
CA ALA A 198 28.45 9.51 -35.49
C ALA A 198 27.87 9.77 -34.10
N ALA A 199 26.57 9.99 -34.01
CA ALA A 199 25.92 10.40 -32.78
C ALA A 199 24.59 9.70 -32.57
N LEU A 200 24.28 9.47 -31.29
CA LEU A 200 23.00 8.98 -30.81
C LEU A 200 22.50 9.97 -29.76
N HIS A 201 21.37 10.60 -30.04
CA HIS A 201 20.66 11.47 -29.10
C HIS A 201 19.42 10.74 -28.58
N LYS A 202 19.24 10.75 -27.25
CA LYS A 202 17.98 10.36 -26.61
C LYS A 202 17.46 11.54 -25.80
N ASN A 203 16.22 11.92 -26.03
CA ASN A 203 15.55 13.02 -25.34
C ASN A 203 14.38 12.47 -24.52
N ILE A 204 14.26 12.95 -23.29
CA ILE A 204 13.09 12.77 -22.43
C ILE A 204 12.64 14.15 -22.02
N HIS A 205 11.37 14.45 -22.22
CA HIS A 205 10.77 15.70 -21.81
C HIS A 205 9.43 15.43 -21.13
N VAL A 206 9.21 16.06 -19.98
CA VAL A 206 7.98 16.02 -19.22
C VAL A 206 7.63 17.46 -18.86
N HIS A 207 6.42 17.90 -19.17
CA HIS A 207 5.94 19.23 -18.82
C HIS A 207 4.48 19.16 -18.36
N VAL A 208 4.22 19.48 -17.10
CA VAL A 208 2.90 19.30 -16.48
C VAL A 208 2.46 20.62 -15.84
N PRO A 209 1.61 21.40 -16.52
CA PRO A 209 1.03 22.64 -16.00
C PRO A 209 -0.38 22.40 -15.42
N LEU A 210 -0.50 22.32 -14.10
CA LEU A 210 -1.75 21.97 -13.41
C LEU A 210 -2.11 22.97 -12.32
N ARG A 211 -3.41 23.21 -12.17
CA ARG A 211 -4.02 23.82 -10.98
C ARG A 211 -4.70 22.75 -10.16
N VAL A 212 -4.35 22.68 -8.88
CA VAL A 212 -4.85 21.71 -7.91
C VAL A 212 -5.48 22.46 -6.74
N ALA A 213 -6.67 22.06 -6.31
CA ALA A 213 -7.28 22.48 -5.06
C ALA A 213 -7.61 21.23 -4.24
N VAL A 214 -7.15 21.16 -3.00
CA VAL A 214 -7.36 20.03 -2.09
C VAL A 214 -8.09 20.52 -0.85
N ASP A 215 -9.18 19.85 -0.51
CA ASP A 215 -9.99 20.05 0.68
C ASP A 215 -9.90 18.77 1.51
N VAL A 216 -9.25 18.86 2.68
CA VAL A 216 -9.14 17.78 3.66
C VAL A 216 -10.07 18.10 4.82
N ASP A 217 -10.99 17.21 5.11
CA ASP A 217 -11.89 17.24 6.26
C ASP A 217 -11.54 16.04 7.15
N ILE A 218 -10.76 16.32 8.20
CA ILE A 218 -10.22 15.31 9.11
C ILE A 218 -11.33 14.78 10.02
N GLU A 219 -12.28 15.62 10.40
CA GLU A 219 -13.43 15.26 11.25
C GLU A 219 -14.32 14.21 10.57
N ASN A 220 -14.55 14.35 9.26
CA ASN A 220 -15.33 13.39 8.49
C ASN A 220 -14.46 12.40 7.69
N SER A 221 -13.15 12.30 7.99
CA SER A 221 -12.19 11.44 7.29
C SER A 221 -12.32 11.47 5.76
N LYS A 222 -12.45 12.68 5.20
CA LYS A 222 -12.76 12.93 3.80
C LYS A 222 -11.73 13.83 3.14
N ILE A 223 -11.32 13.49 1.92
CA ILE A 223 -10.40 14.26 1.09
C ILE A 223 -11.07 14.49 -0.26
N SER A 224 -11.07 15.72 -0.74
CA SER A 224 -11.51 16.11 -2.07
C SER A 224 -10.38 16.87 -2.77
N ALA A 225 -10.07 16.52 -4.01
CA ALA A 225 -9.05 17.18 -4.82
C ALA A 225 -9.62 17.51 -6.19
N LYS A 226 -9.60 18.79 -6.57
CA LYS A 226 -9.95 19.28 -7.90
C LYS A 226 -8.68 19.56 -8.68
N VAL A 227 -8.51 18.91 -9.83
CA VAL A 227 -7.37 19.05 -10.73
C VAL A 227 -7.85 19.59 -12.08
N GLN A 228 -7.16 20.58 -12.62
CA GLN A 228 -7.45 21.13 -13.95
C GLN A 228 -6.18 21.64 -14.63
N PRO A 229 -6.12 21.70 -15.98
CA PRO A 229 -5.02 22.34 -16.69
C PRO A 229 -4.87 23.81 -16.28
N LEU A 230 -3.63 24.28 -16.16
CA LEU A 230 -3.36 25.69 -15.79
C LEU A 230 -3.83 26.65 -16.89
N ASP A 231 -3.56 26.30 -18.15
CA ASP A 231 -4.05 26.99 -19.34
C ASP A 231 -4.85 26.01 -20.20
N ALA A 232 -6.17 26.16 -20.18
CA ALA A 232 -7.09 25.26 -20.87
C ALA A 232 -7.25 25.55 -22.37
N ASN A 233 -6.58 26.57 -22.92
CA ASN A 233 -6.74 26.96 -24.33
C ASN A 233 -5.53 26.59 -25.21
N HIS A 234 -4.41 26.21 -24.59
CA HIS A 234 -3.19 25.86 -25.31
C HIS A 234 -2.92 24.35 -25.30
N LYS A 235 -2.36 23.85 -26.40
CA LYS A 235 -1.85 22.48 -26.47
C LYS A 235 -0.59 22.38 -25.63
N HIS A 236 -0.61 21.50 -24.63
CA HIS A 236 0.55 21.25 -23.76
C HIS A 236 1.19 19.92 -24.13
N LYS A 237 2.46 19.94 -24.53
CA LYS A 237 3.23 18.71 -24.72
C LYS A 237 3.58 18.15 -23.35
N LEU A 238 2.82 17.16 -22.88
CA LEU A 238 2.97 16.61 -21.54
C LEU A 238 4.18 15.70 -21.42
N PHE A 239 4.45 14.94 -22.49
CA PHE A 239 5.52 13.97 -22.53
C PHE A 239 6.10 13.86 -23.95
N GLU A 240 7.41 13.73 -24.04
CA GLU A 240 8.11 13.32 -25.25
C GLU A 240 9.27 12.39 -24.90
N TYR A 241 9.35 11.28 -25.63
CA TYR A 241 10.51 10.42 -25.71
C TYR A 241 10.95 10.35 -27.16
N SER A 242 12.18 10.75 -27.47
CA SER A 242 12.71 10.65 -28.83
C SER A 242 14.13 10.12 -28.87
N THR A 243 14.43 9.30 -29.87
CA THR A 243 15.76 8.78 -30.17
C THR A 243 16.10 9.09 -31.62
N VAL A 244 17.28 9.69 -31.83
CA VAL A 244 17.77 10.07 -33.16
C VAL A 244 19.23 9.65 -33.29
N ALA A 245 19.50 8.71 -34.20
CA ALA A 245 20.83 8.33 -34.63
C ALA A 245 21.18 9.06 -35.93
N TYR A 246 22.36 9.67 -36.01
CA TYR A 246 22.80 10.39 -37.20
C TYR A 246 24.32 10.36 -37.38
N THR A 247 24.75 10.61 -38.61
CA THR A 247 26.13 10.99 -38.92
C THR A 247 26.17 12.44 -39.39
N ALA A 248 27.28 13.14 -39.13
CA ALA A 248 27.43 14.54 -39.50
C ALA A 248 28.87 14.87 -39.93
N LYS A 249 29.00 15.83 -40.86
CA LYS A 249 30.25 16.49 -41.25
C LYS A 249 30.21 17.94 -40.80
N HIS A 250 30.65 18.22 -39.58
CA HIS A 250 30.50 19.54 -38.99
C HIS A 250 31.77 20.38 -39.09
N ASP A 251 31.62 21.69 -39.32
CA ASP A 251 32.75 22.61 -39.21
C ASP A 251 33.07 22.89 -37.75
N ILE A 252 34.32 22.70 -37.32
CA ILE A 252 34.69 22.92 -35.91
C ILE A 252 34.63 24.40 -35.50
N LEU A 253 34.56 25.32 -36.46
CA LEU A 253 34.39 26.75 -36.22
C LEU A 253 32.91 27.16 -36.17
N ASP A 254 31.99 26.30 -36.59
CA ASP A 254 30.55 26.56 -36.54
C ASP A 254 29.98 26.18 -35.17
N MET A 255 29.37 27.16 -34.51
CA MET A 255 28.76 27.04 -33.19
C MET A 255 27.31 26.54 -33.26
N GLN A 256 26.73 26.35 -34.45
CA GLN A 256 25.41 25.75 -34.59
C GLN A 256 25.42 24.27 -34.18
N PRO A 257 24.33 23.78 -33.55
CA PRO A 257 24.19 22.35 -33.29
C PRO A 257 24.25 21.53 -34.58
N GLU A 258 25.03 20.44 -34.60
CA GLU A 258 25.24 19.58 -35.77
C GLU A 258 23.92 19.23 -36.49
N LEU A 259 22.89 18.79 -35.75
CA LEU A 259 21.56 18.44 -36.30
C LEU A 259 20.82 19.56 -37.06
N ASN A 260 21.19 20.82 -36.85
CA ASN A 260 20.57 21.97 -37.50
C ASN A 260 21.38 22.44 -38.73
N ALA A 261 22.54 21.85 -39.00
CA ALA A 261 23.34 22.15 -40.18
C ALA A 261 22.71 21.49 -41.41
N ASN A 262 21.99 22.28 -42.21
CA ASN A 262 21.06 21.78 -43.23
C ASN A 262 21.64 20.90 -44.35
N ASN A 263 22.97 20.82 -44.54
CA ASN A 263 23.57 20.15 -45.71
C ASN A 263 24.57 19.03 -45.40
N ASP A 264 24.89 18.76 -44.13
CA ASP A 264 25.98 17.84 -43.77
C ASP A 264 25.59 16.81 -42.68
N VAL A 265 24.29 16.56 -42.51
CA VAL A 265 23.75 15.59 -41.55
C VAL A 265 22.93 14.53 -42.25
N GLU A 266 23.17 13.26 -41.91
CA GLU A 266 22.38 12.12 -42.40
C GLU A 266 21.81 11.34 -41.21
N ILE A 267 20.48 11.29 -41.10
CA ILE A 267 19.78 10.49 -40.08
C ILE A 267 19.86 9.01 -40.50
N ILE A 268 20.32 8.16 -39.58
CA ILE A 268 20.46 6.73 -39.82
C ILE A 268 19.12 6.07 -39.56
N HIS A 269 18.52 5.47 -40.58
CA HIS A 269 17.30 4.69 -40.45
C HIS A 269 17.61 3.20 -40.60
N VAL A 270 17.20 2.38 -39.62
CA VAL A 270 17.35 0.91 -39.74
C VAL A 270 16.22 0.34 -40.60
N ARG A 271 15.05 0.97 -40.57
CA ARG A 271 13.85 0.63 -41.35
C ARG A 271 13.04 1.88 -41.64
N SER A 272 12.09 1.78 -42.57
CA SER A 272 11.09 2.84 -42.76
C SER A 272 10.25 3.04 -41.48
N PRO A 273 10.17 4.26 -40.94
CA PRO A 273 9.42 4.53 -39.72
C PRO A 273 7.92 4.32 -39.95
N ARG A 274 7.25 3.68 -38.98
CA ARG A 274 5.79 3.59 -38.93
C ARG A 274 5.26 4.69 -38.04
N ARG A 275 4.34 5.49 -38.56
CA ARG A 275 3.68 6.56 -37.82
C ARG A 275 2.24 6.18 -37.53
N ASN A 276 1.86 6.30 -36.26
CA ASN A 276 0.49 6.20 -35.81
C ASN A 276 0.16 7.42 -34.95
N GLU A 277 -1.02 7.97 -35.14
CA GLU A 277 -1.50 9.14 -34.42
C GLU A 277 -2.94 8.88 -34.00
N THR A 278 -3.18 8.93 -32.69
CA THR A 278 -4.48 8.62 -32.11
C THR A 278 -4.77 9.54 -30.95
N THR A 279 -6.01 10.01 -30.82
CA THR A 279 -6.48 10.76 -29.66
C THR A 279 -7.20 9.82 -28.70
N VAL A 280 -6.82 9.82 -27.42
CA VAL A 280 -7.36 8.94 -26.39
C VAL A 280 -7.96 9.74 -25.23
N GLY A 281 -8.81 9.11 -24.42
CA GLY A 281 -9.38 9.68 -23.19
C GLY A 281 -10.68 10.49 -23.39
N GLN A 282 -10.92 11.00 -24.60
CA GLN A 282 -12.06 11.88 -24.91
C GLN A 282 -13.42 11.22 -24.64
N ASP A 283 -13.54 9.92 -24.91
CA ASP A 283 -14.79 9.18 -24.73
C ASP A 283 -14.98 8.68 -23.30
N SER A 284 -13.88 8.35 -22.60
CA SER A 284 -13.94 7.84 -21.22
C SER A 284 -14.05 8.95 -20.19
N THR A 285 -13.16 9.94 -20.27
CA THR A 285 -13.01 11.00 -19.24
C THR A 285 -13.43 12.37 -19.74
N GLY A 286 -13.54 12.57 -21.04
CA GLY A 286 -13.73 13.89 -21.64
C GLY A 286 -12.44 14.69 -21.83
N PHE A 287 -11.31 14.27 -21.26
CA PHE A 287 -10.00 14.84 -21.59
C PHE A 287 -9.40 14.14 -22.81
N ALA A 288 -8.94 14.91 -23.79
CA ALA A 288 -8.34 14.40 -25.01
C ALA A 288 -6.81 14.56 -24.98
N PHE A 289 -6.12 13.44 -25.23
CA PHE A 289 -4.67 13.39 -25.35
C PHE A 289 -4.28 12.86 -26.72
N ASP A 290 -3.58 13.69 -27.49
CA ASP A 290 -3.01 13.29 -28.79
C ASP A 290 -1.74 12.48 -28.53
N VAL A 291 -1.77 11.20 -28.89
CA VAL A 291 -0.65 10.27 -28.79
C VAL A 291 -0.08 10.06 -30.19
N LYS A 292 1.13 10.56 -30.41
CA LYS A 292 1.90 10.39 -31.64
C LYS A 292 3.00 9.39 -31.38
N VAL A 293 3.00 8.29 -32.13
CA VAL A 293 4.03 7.25 -32.10
C VAL A 293 4.63 7.12 -33.48
N GLU A 294 5.92 7.38 -33.59
CA GLU A 294 6.73 7.12 -34.76
C GLU A 294 7.85 6.17 -34.34
N SER A 295 7.92 4.98 -34.95
CA SER A 295 8.91 3.98 -34.56
C SER A 295 9.34 3.12 -35.73
N GLU A 296 10.64 2.78 -35.76
CA GLU A 296 11.21 1.81 -36.69
C GLU A 296 11.07 0.34 -36.20
N GLN A 297 10.54 0.13 -34.99
CA GLN A 297 10.36 -1.20 -34.41
C GLN A 297 9.11 -1.92 -34.94
N LYS A 298 9.20 -3.26 -35.08
CA LYS A 298 8.03 -4.10 -35.46
C LYS A 298 7.02 -4.22 -34.31
N PHE A 299 7.52 -4.19 -33.07
CA PHE A 299 6.75 -4.23 -31.82
C PHE A 299 7.49 -3.37 -30.79
N LEU A 300 6.77 -2.50 -30.07
CA LEU A 300 7.32 -1.81 -28.91
C LEU A 300 7.53 -2.85 -27.80
N ASP A 301 8.78 -3.16 -27.50
CA ASP A 301 9.13 -4.06 -26.39
C ASP A 301 8.93 -3.32 -25.06
N TRP A 302 7.71 -3.41 -24.52
CA TRP A 302 7.37 -2.89 -23.20
C TRP A 302 7.92 -3.76 -22.06
N ALA A 303 8.38 -4.99 -22.32
CA ALA A 303 8.91 -5.88 -21.30
C ALA A 303 10.30 -5.44 -20.82
N THR A 304 11.14 -4.93 -21.70
CA THR A 304 12.46 -4.36 -21.36
C THR A 304 12.38 -3.16 -20.40
N PRO A 305 11.58 -2.10 -20.64
CA PRO A 305 11.41 -1.02 -19.66
C PRO A 305 10.73 -1.48 -18.37
N LEU A 306 9.77 -2.41 -18.42
CA LEU A 306 9.13 -2.96 -17.21
C LEU A 306 10.12 -3.77 -16.34
N ASN A 307 11.03 -4.52 -16.98
CA ASN A 307 12.09 -5.28 -16.30
C ASN A 307 13.19 -4.36 -15.76
N ALA A 308 13.48 -3.23 -16.43
CA ALA A 308 14.37 -2.19 -15.92
C ALA A 308 13.76 -1.47 -14.69
N LEU A 309 12.46 -1.19 -14.71
CA LEU A 309 11.66 -0.67 -13.58
C LEU A 309 11.71 -1.58 -12.35
N ARG A 310 11.87 -2.90 -12.54
CA ARG A 310 12.02 -3.86 -11.43
C ARG A 310 13.43 -3.94 -10.85
N ARG A 311 14.46 -3.52 -11.61
CA ARG A 311 15.88 -3.67 -11.23
C ARG A 311 16.53 -2.37 -10.76
N HIS A 312 15.92 -1.22 -11.06
CA HIS A 312 16.41 0.11 -10.71
C HIS A 312 15.29 0.95 -10.08
N ASP A 313 15.62 2.03 -9.37
CA ASP A 313 14.61 2.95 -8.85
C ASP A 313 13.83 3.62 -10.00
N ALA A 314 12.62 4.15 -9.72
CA ALA A 314 11.71 4.66 -10.75
C ALA A 314 12.32 5.79 -11.61
N ILE A 315 13.20 6.62 -11.04
CA ILE A 315 13.89 7.69 -11.76
C ILE A 315 14.98 7.09 -12.63
N SER A 316 15.78 6.17 -12.08
CA SER A 316 16.76 5.40 -12.83
C SER A 316 16.11 4.62 -13.97
N ALA A 317 14.94 4.00 -13.80
CA ALA A 317 14.28 3.24 -14.85
C ALA A 317 13.73 4.11 -16.00
N LEU A 318 13.29 5.34 -15.69
CA LEU A 318 13.02 6.37 -16.70
C LEU A 318 14.29 6.81 -17.45
N LEU A 319 15.44 6.83 -16.77
CA LEU A 319 16.73 7.27 -17.32
C LEU A 319 17.55 6.14 -18.00
N TYR A 320 17.33 4.87 -17.65
CA TYR A 320 17.97 3.67 -18.20
C TYR A 320 17.18 3.07 -19.38
N THR A 321 16.45 3.90 -20.12
CA THR A 321 16.02 3.60 -21.50
C THR A 321 17.21 3.39 -22.46
N THR A 322 18.44 3.57 -21.98
CA THR A 322 19.69 3.12 -22.62
C THR A 322 19.80 1.59 -22.75
N ALA A 323 18.96 0.81 -22.07
CA ALA A 323 18.85 -0.65 -22.26
C ALA A 323 18.21 -1.05 -23.59
N GLU A 324 17.70 -0.09 -24.38
CA GLU A 324 17.30 -0.35 -25.75
C GLU A 324 18.54 -0.74 -26.58
N GLN A 325 18.70 -2.05 -26.84
CA GLN A 325 19.86 -2.62 -27.53
C GLN A 325 19.97 -2.20 -29.01
N SER A 326 18.95 -1.52 -29.55
CA SER A 326 18.86 -1.10 -30.95
C SER A 326 18.98 0.41 -31.12
N ILE A 327 19.65 0.85 -32.18
CA ILE A 327 19.78 2.27 -32.61
C ILE A 327 18.55 2.80 -33.37
N ASN A 328 17.38 2.18 -33.18
CA ASN A 328 16.16 2.53 -33.91
C ASN A 328 15.70 3.95 -33.55
N ASN A 329 15.29 4.73 -34.55
CA ASN A 329 14.67 6.02 -34.29
C ASN A 329 13.23 5.82 -33.83
N ASN A 330 12.92 6.43 -32.70
CA ASN A 330 11.61 6.38 -32.06
C ASN A 330 11.22 7.79 -31.63
N ASN A 331 9.95 8.15 -31.75
CA ASN A 331 9.37 9.36 -31.21
C ASN A 331 7.99 9.04 -30.66
N VAL A 332 7.82 9.18 -29.35
CA VAL A 332 6.54 9.06 -28.67
C VAL A 332 6.25 10.40 -28.01
N THR A 333 5.19 11.06 -28.45
CA THR A 333 4.75 12.34 -27.91
C THR A 333 3.31 12.21 -27.39
N VAL A 334 3.06 12.70 -26.19
CA VAL A 334 1.72 12.84 -25.61
C VAL A 334 1.43 14.32 -25.40
N THR A 335 0.39 14.83 -26.05
CA THR A 335 0.00 16.24 -26.01
C THR A 335 -1.42 16.36 -25.51
N TYR A 336 -1.66 17.22 -24.52
CA TYR A 336 -3.01 17.61 -24.12
C TYR A 336 -3.66 18.45 -25.22
N ASN A 337 -4.85 18.04 -25.66
CA ASN A 337 -5.59 18.68 -26.74
C ASN A 337 -6.86 19.36 -26.19
N PRO A 338 -6.86 20.69 -26.01
CA PRO A 338 -8.00 21.40 -25.45
C PRO A 338 -9.21 21.42 -26.39
N GLU A 339 -9.00 21.46 -27.71
CA GLU A 339 -10.07 21.56 -28.72
C GLU A 339 -10.97 20.30 -28.75
N SER A 340 -10.37 19.13 -28.47
CA SER A 340 -11.09 17.85 -28.41
C SER A 340 -11.50 17.45 -26.99
N SER A 341 -11.08 18.21 -25.97
CA SER A 341 -11.41 17.95 -24.58
C SER A 341 -12.74 18.59 -24.20
N SER A 342 -13.75 17.77 -23.92
CA SER A 342 -15.01 18.24 -23.33
C SER A 342 -14.89 18.51 -21.82
N ALA A 343 -13.95 17.85 -21.13
CA ALA A 343 -13.70 18.00 -19.70
C ALA A 343 -12.80 19.21 -19.41
N LYS A 344 -13.13 19.95 -18.35
CA LYS A 344 -12.41 21.13 -17.86
C LYS A 344 -11.70 20.87 -16.53
N SER A 345 -12.21 19.96 -15.72
CA SER A 345 -11.60 19.60 -14.44
C SER A 345 -11.95 18.17 -14.04
N ALA A 346 -11.08 17.53 -13.25
CA ALA A 346 -11.34 16.29 -12.55
C ALA A 346 -11.50 16.59 -11.05
N GLN A 347 -12.51 16.03 -10.40
CA GLN A 347 -12.72 16.07 -8.97
C GLN A 347 -12.60 14.66 -8.41
N ILE A 348 -11.61 14.45 -7.55
CA ILE A 348 -11.30 13.18 -6.91
C ILE A 348 -11.76 13.30 -5.46
N THR A 349 -12.57 12.38 -4.98
CA THR A 349 -12.99 12.33 -3.57
C THR A 349 -12.65 10.97 -3.00
N ALA A 350 -12.09 10.94 -1.80
CA ALA A 350 -11.89 9.75 -0.98
C ALA A 350 -12.49 9.98 0.40
N SER A 351 -13.18 8.99 0.95
CA SER A 351 -13.69 9.03 2.32
C SER A 351 -13.55 7.68 3.00
N TYR A 352 -13.31 7.71 4.30
CA TYR A 352 -13.23 6.54 5.17
C TYR A 352 -14.27 6.68 6.27
N ASP A 353 -14.91 5.57 6.63
CA ASP A 353 -15.87 5.51 7.72
C ASP A 353 -15.78 4.14 8.41
N SER A 354 -16.12 4.07 9.69
CA SER A 354 -16.12 2.83 10.47
C SER A 354 -17.21 2.82 11.51
N GLU A 355 -17.80 1.66 11.73
CA GLU A 355 -18.85 1.43 12.71
C GLU A 355 -18.45 0.27 13.64
N ASP A 356 -18.59 0.49 14.94
CA ASP A 356 -18.26 -0.48 15.98
C ASP A 356 -19.50 -0.73 16.83
N GLU A 357 -20.08 -1.93 16.72
CA GLU A 357 -21.28 -2.29 17.48
C GLU A 357 -21.01 -2.39 19.00
N THR A 358 -19.76 -2.62 19.42
CA THR A 358 -19.40 -2.77 20.84
C THR A 358 -19.47 -1.44 21.58
N ASN A 359 -19.10 -0.34 20.92
CA ASN A 359 -19.08 1.02 21.47
C ASN A 359 -20.46 1.71 21.50
N ASN A 360 -21.45 1.19 20.76
CA ASN A 360 -22.82 1.71 20.78
C ASN A 360 -23.61 1.34 22.05
N ASN A 361 -23.02 0.53 22.95
CA ASN A 361 -23.60 0.23 24.26
C ASN A 361 -23.04 1.09 25.41
N SER A 362 -22.06 1.96 25.17
CA SER A 362 -21.63 2.98 26.14
C SER A 362 -22.56 4.19 26.08
N ALA A 363 -23.34 4.36 27.14
CA ALA A 363 -24.24 5.47 27.36
C ALA A 363 -23.48 6.78 27.62
N GLU A 364 -22.96 7.46 26.59
CA GLU A 364 -22.54 8.86 26.71
C GLU A 364 -22.39 9.59 25.35
N SER A 365 -23.49 9.71 24.59
CA SER A 365 -23.62 10.79 23.62
C SER A 365 -25.09 11.16 23.46
N GLY A 366 -25.44 12.32 24.00
CA GLY A 366 -26.80 12.83 24.13
C GLY A 366 -27.42 13.37 22.84
N ASN A 367 -27.41 12.58 21.75
CA ASN A 367 -28.29 12.85 20.61
C ASN A 367 -29.35 11.75 20.51
N ARG A 368 -30.53 12.08 21.04
CA ARG A 368 -31.75 11.29 20.94
C ARG A 368 -32.19 11.21 19.47
N GLN A 369 -31.64 10.27 18.72
CA GLN A 369 -32.40 9.60 17.65
C GLN A 369 -33.09 8.39 18.28
N SER A 370 -34.40 8.36 18.15
CA SER A 370 -35.30 7.49 18.90
C SER A 370 -34.88 6.02 18.86
N HIS A 371 -34.76 5.44 20.05
CA HIS A 371 -34.70 4.01 20.26
C HIS A 371 -35.93 3.31 19.64
N ASN A 372 -35.73 2.66 18.49
CA ASN A 372 -36.44 1.42 18.16
C ASN A 372 -35.46 0.26 18.32
N LYS A 373 -35.05 0.00 19.56
CA LYS A 373 -34.49 -1.29 19.99
C LYS A 373 -35.64 -2.30 19.98
N HIS A 374 -35.95 -2.82 18.81
CA HIS A 374 -36.60 -4.11 18.51
C HIS A 374 -36.95 -4.17 17.01
N HIS A 375 -35.94 -4.19 16.15
CA HIS A 375 -36.06 -4.80 14.82
C HIS A 375 -34.93 -5.82 14.59
N GLY A 376 -34.72 -6.67 15.60
CA GLY A 376 -34.41 -8.08 15.36
C GLY A 376 -35.70 -8.79 14.91
N SER A 377 -36.29 -8.34 13.79
CA SER A 377 -37.40 -9.02 13.15
C SER A 377 -36.97 -9.32 11.73
N GLN A 378 -36.53 -10.56 11.52
CA GLN A 378 -36.86 -11.30 10.32
C GLN A 378 -36.84 -10.48 9.02
N GLU A 379 -35.67 -10.09 8.53
CA GLU A 379 -35.45 -10.35 7.11
C GLU A 379 -35.37 -11.88 7.00
N ARG A 380 -36.57 -12.49 6.91
CA ARG A 380 -36.75 -13.84 6.40
C ARG A 380 -35.84 -13.98 5.19
N GLY A 381 -35.02 -15.04 5.19
CA GLY A 381 -34.09 -15.34 4.12
C GLY A 381 -34.66 -15.05 2.75
N SER A 382 -34.24 -13.93 2.17
CA SER A 382 -34.11 -13.75 0.74
C SER A 382 -32.68 -14.17 0.39
N SER A 383 -32.40 -15.45 0.64
CA SER A 383 -31.20 -16.12 0.20
C SER A 383 -31.19 -16.18 -1.33
N SER A 384 -30.73 -15.12 -1.99
CA SER A 384 -30.44 -15.06 -3.42
C SER A 384 -29.77 -13.75 -3.89
N GLY A 385 -29.80 -12.67 -3.08
CA GLY A 385 -29.32 -11.35 -3.48
C GLY A 385 -27.82 -11.12 -3.21
N ASN A 386 -27.20 -10.21 -3.97
CA ASN A 386 -25.85 -9.71 -3.74
C ASN A 386 -25.93 -8.44 -2.89
N ALA A 387 -25.42 -8.46 -1.66
CA ALA A 387 -25.59 -7.35 -0.73
C ALA A 387 -24.85 -6.07 -1.15
N ALA A 388 -23.72 -6.19 -1.87
CA ALA A 388 -23.05 -5.02 -2.44
C ALA A 388 -23.91 -4.36 -3.53
N ALA A 389 -24.60 -5.17 -4.35
CA ALA A 389 -25.53 -4.65 -5.37
C ALA A 389 -26.76 -3.98 -4.74
N GLU A 390 -27.30 -4.56 -3.67
CA GLU A 390 -28.40 -3.97 -2.90
C GLU A 390 -27.99 -2.66 -2.21
N ALA A 391 -26.82 -2.62 -1.58
CA ALA A 391 -26.31 -1.40 -0.95
C ALA A 391 -26.04 -0.30 -1.98
N ALA A 392 -25.50 -0.66 -3.15
CA ALA A 392 -25.27 0.26 -4.25
C ALA A 392 -26.55 0.77 -4.92
N ALA A 393 -27.66 0.02 -4.84
CA ALA A 393 -28.95 0.45 -5.39
C ALA A 393 -29.50 1.71 -4.70
N ALA A 394 -29.02 2.03 -3.48
CA ALA A 394 -29.35 3.28 -2.81
C ALA A 394 -28.89 4.52 -3.60
N SER A 395 -27.71 4.45 -4.22
CA SER A 395 -27.18 5.54 -5.05
C SER A 395 -25.92 5.14 -5.79
N SER A 396 -25.85 5.45 -7.09
CA SER A 396 -24.61 5.42 -7.88
C SER A 396 -23.84 6.74 -7.86
N ALA A 397 -24.34 7.76 -7.16
CA ALA A 397 -23.73 9.09 -7.16
C ALA A 397 -22.38 9.09 -6.42
N PRO A 398 -21.39 9.86 -6.88
CA PRO A 398 -20.15 10.11 -6.15
C PRO A 398 -20.41 10.59 -4.71
N ASP A 399 -19.63 10.10 -3.73
CA ASP A 399 -19.70 10.52 -2.33
C ASP A 399 -21.10 10.44 -1.68
N SER A 400 -21.86 9.39 -2.01
CA SER A 400 -23.21 9.21 -1.49
C SER A 400 -23.21 8.73 -0.04
N ALA A 401 -23.70 9.57 0.88
CA ALA A 401 -23.86 9.22 2.29
C ALA A 401 -24.75 7.98 2.50
N GLN A 402 -25.81 7.84 1.70
CA GLN A 402 -26.71 6.68 1.77
C GLN A 402 -26.01 5.39 1.38
N ARG A 403 -25.21 5.40 0.29
CA ARG A 403 -24.44 4.21 -0.11
C ARG A 403 -23.43 3.83 0.97
N LYS A 404 -22.67 4.79 1.49
CA LYS A 404 -21.67 4.58 2.55
C LYS A 404 -22.29 3.88 3.78
N GLN A 405 -23.43 4.39 4.25
CA GLN A 405 -24.14 3.80 5.38
C GLN A 405 -24.70 2.40 5.08
N GLN A 406 -25.25 2.16 3.88
CA GLN A 406 -25.74 0.83 3.51
C GLN A 406 -24.61 -0.20 3.39
N PHE A 407 -23.41 0.20 2.94
CA PHE A 407 -22.25 -0.67 2.86
C PHE A 407 -21.77 -1.11 4.25
N LEU A 408 -21.64 -0.18 5.21
CA LEU A 408 -21.30 -0.51 6.60
C LEU A 408 -22.34 -1.46 7.20
N LYS A 409 -23.63 -1.11 7.10
CA LYS A 409 -24.73 -1.93 7.64
C LYS A 409 -24.78 -3.34 7.03
N LYS A 410 -24.64 -3.47 5.70
CA LYS A 410 -24.72 -4.78 5.02
C LYS A 410 -23.45 -5.61 5.23
N ALA A 411 -22.29 -4.98 5.42
CA ALA A 411 -21.06 -5.68 5.80
C ALA A 411 -21.18 -6.27 7.21
N ALA A 412 -21.66 -5.48 8.18
CA ALA A 412 -21.90 -5.92 9.56
C ALA A 412 -23.03 -6.95 9.72
N ALA A 413 -23.97 -7.01 8.77
CA ALA A 413 -25.17 -7.83 8.89
C ALA A 413 -24.87 -9.32 9.15
N GLY A 414 -25.34 -9.83 10.29
CA GLY A 414 -25.21 -11.24 10.67
C GLY A 414 -23.87 -11.61 11.31
N ILE A 415 -23.05 -10.63 11.68
CA ILE A 415 -21.81 -10.77 12.44
C ILE A 415 -22.08 -10.22 13.85
N GLN A 416 -21.84 -11.02 14.89
CA GLN A 416 -22.03 -10.57 16.28
C GLN A 416 -20.86 -9.66 16.71
N ASP A 417 -21.14 -8.56 17.42
CA ASP A 417 -20.14 -7.62 17.94
C ASP A 417 -19.20 -7.15 16.83
N SER A 418 -19.78 -6.75 15.70
CA SER A 418 -19.05 -6.48 14.48
C SER A 418 -18.30 -5.16 14.53
N TYR A 419 -17.09 -5.18 13.96
CA TYR A 419 -16.34 -3.98 13.59
C TYR A 419 -16.33 -3.89 12.06
N ALA A 420 -16.99 -2.86 11.53
CA ALA A 420 -17.14 -2.62 10.10
C ALA A 420 -16.34 -1.37 9.68
N GLN A 421 -15.65 -1.45 8.56
CA GLN A 421 -14.89 -0.36 7.97
C GLN A 421 -15.27 -0.21 6.50
N MET A 422 -15.23 1.01 5.98
CA MET A 422 -15.61 1.32 4.61
C MET A 422 -14.73 2.43 4.01
N VAL A 423 -14.36 2.26 2.75
CA VAL A 423 -13.67 3.25 1.92
C VAL A 423 -14.50 3.53 0.68
N ASP A 424 -14.77 4.80 0.40
CA ASP A 424 -15.43 5.27 -0.84
C ASP A 424 -14.49 6.21 -1.58
N MET A 425 -14.24 5.92 -2.86
CA MET A 425 -13.47 6.73 -3.78
C MET A 425 -14.32 7.09 -4.99
N SER A 426 -14.19 8.32 -5.49
CA SER A 426 -14.84 8.72 -6.72
C SER A 426 -14.00 9.72 -7.51
N ILE A 427 -14.13 9.67 -8.83
CA ILE A 427 -13.51 10.60 -9.78
C ILE A 427 -14.61 11.12 -10.71
N GLN A 428 -14.79 12.43 -10.74
CA GLN A 428 -15.77 13.13 -11.56
C GLN A 428 -15.07 14.07 -12.53
N PHE A 429 -15.29 13.86 -13.82
CA PHE A 429 -14.83 14.77 -14.86
C PHE A 429 -15.96 15.74 -15.21
N ASN A 430 -15.71 17.02 -14.96
CA ASN A 430 -16.66 18.10 -15.15
C ASN A 430 -16.32 18.86 -16.44
N GLY A 431 -17.31 19.03 -17.31
CA GLY A 431 -17.15 19.57 -18.65
C GLY A 431 -18.47 19.76 -19.37
N GLU A 432 -18.46 19.67 -20.71
CA GLU A 432 -19.69 19.63 -21.52
C GLU A 432 -20.48 18.33 -21.29
N HIS A 433 -19.75 17.21 -21.14
CA HIS A 433 -20.29 15.92 -20.72
C HIS A 433 -19.68 15.54 -19.38
N LYS A 434 -20.48 14.99 -18.48
CA LYS A 434 -20.00 14.49 -17.19
C LYS A 434 -19.58 13.03 -17.33
N ALA A 435 -18.39 12.70 -16.84
CA ALA A 435 -17.99 11.30 -16.62
C ALA A 435 -17.74 11.06 -15.14
N GLN A 436 -18.15 9.90 -14.63
CA GLN A 436 -18.11 9.57 -13.21
C GLN A 436 -17.63 8.14 -13.01
N TYR A 437 -16.70 7.97 -12.06
CA TYR A 437 -16.16 6.68 -11.66
C TYR A 437 -16.26 6.60 -10.15
N VAL A 438 -16.84 5.54 -9.61
CA VAL A 438 -17.07 5.36 -8.18
C VAL A 438 -16.60 3.97 -7.79
N ALA A 439 -15.92 3.85 -6.66
CA ALA A 439 -15.55 2.58 -6.05
C ALA A 439 -15.79 2.66 -4.53
N THR A 440 -16.57 1.72 -4.00
CA THR A 440 -16.85 1.60 -2.57
C THR A 440 -16.47 0.20 -2.13
N ALA A 441 -15.75 0.06 -1.02
CA ALA A 441 -15.41 -1.22 -0.42
C ALA A 441 -15.71 -1.18 1.08
N ALA A 442 -16.27 -2.25 1.63
CA ALA A 442 -16.50 -2.39 3.05
C ALA A 442 -16.08 -3.79 3.53
N TYR A 443 -15.56 -3.85 4.75
CA TYR A 443 -15.15 -5.09 5.39
C TYR A 443 -15.68 -5.11 6.83
N ALA A 444 -16.18 -6.25 7.28
CA ALA A 444 -16.62 -6.45 8.65
C ALA A 444 -16.13 -7.79 9.20
N SER A 445 -15.69 -7.77 10.45
CA SER A 445 -15.22 -8.93 11.20
C SER A 445 -15.49 -8.78 12.70
N SER A 446 -15.34 -9.86 13.46
CA SER A 446 -15.47 -9.84 14.93
C SER A 446 -14.63 -10.93 15.59
N ALA A 447 -14.16 -10.65 16.80
CA ALA A 447 -13.40 -11.62 17.60
C ALA A 447 -14.26 -12.76 18.17
N VAL A 448 -15.59 -12.60 18.20
CA VAL A 448 -16.54 -13.59 18.77
C VAL A 448 -17.42 -14.25 17.72
N SER A 449 -17.30 -13.85 16.45
CA SER A 449 -18.03 -14.40 15.31
C SER A 449 -17.07 -15.08 14.34
N GLU A 450 -17.42 -16.30 13.91
CA GLU A 450 -16.68 -17.01 12.85
C GLU A 450 -16.92 -16.40 11.46
N LYS A 451 -17.82 -15.42 11.34
CA LYS A 451 -18.22 -14.82 10.07
C LYS A 451 -17.54 -13.48 9.84
N ASN A 452 -16.96 -13.33 8.66
CA ASN A 452 -16.43 -12.08 8.11
C ASN A 452 -17.07 -11.82 6.75
N ARG A 453 -17.23 -10.54 6.39
CA ARG A 453 -17.85 -10.17 5.11
C ARG A 453 -17.09 -9.03 4.44
N PHE A 454 -16.91 -9.13 3.12
CA PHE A 454 -16.32 -8.11 2.28
C PHE A 454 -17.28 -7.75 1.15
N LEU A 455 -17.56 -6.46 0.99
CA LEU A 455 -18.40 -5.91 -0.06
C LEU A 455 -17.58 -4.96 -0.92
N MET A 456 -17.76 -5.00 -2.24
CA MET A 456 -17.15 -4.04 -3.16
C MET A 456 -18.14 -3.66 -4.26
N TYR A 457 -18.18 -2.38 -4.61
CA TYR A 457 -18.95 -1.85 -5.73
C TYR A 457 -18.10 -0.92 -6.56
N VAL A 458 -18.24 -1.03 -7.88
CA VAL A 458 -17.61 -0.14 -8.86
C VAL A 458 -18.66 0.32 -9.86
N ALA A 459 -18.75 1.62 -10.11
CA ALA A 459 -19.59 2.20 -11.16
C ALA A 459 -18.75 3.07 -12.10
N MET A 460 -19.00 2.95 -13.39
CA MET A 460 -18.32 3.70 -14.44
C MET A 460 -19.36 4.28 -15.39
N SER A 461 -19.35 5.59 -15.53
CA SER A 461 -20.19 6.37 -16.44
C SER A 461 -19.28 7.21 -17.34
N PRO A 462 -18.90 6.72 -18.53
CA PRO A 462 -18.01 7.41 -19.48
C PRO A 462 -18.59 8.71 -20.06
N ALA A 463 -17.75 9.60 -20.58
CA ALA A 463 -18.14 10.90 -21.13
C ALA A 463 -18.93 10.83 -22.45
N LYS A 464 -18.59 9.91 -23.37
CA LYS A 464 -19.26 9.72 -24.66
C LYS A 464 -19.40 8.23 -24.99
N ASN A 465 -20.52 7.86 -25.62
CA ASN A 465 -20.79 6.55 -26.23
C ASN A 465 -20.55 5.30 -25.37
N GLY A 466 -20.28 5.45 -24.07
CA GLY A 466 -20.14 4.37 -23.12
C GLY A 466 -21.47 4.14 -22.41
N LYS A 467 -21.94 2.90 -22.42
CA LYS A 467 -23.02 2.50 -21.52
C LYS A 467 -22.45 2.47 -20.10
N ASP A 468 -23.26 2.87 -19.13
CA ASP A 468 -22.90 2.71 -17.72
C ASP A 468 -22.48 1.27 -17.48
N TYR A 469 -21.47 1.08 -16.64
CA TYR A 469 -21.02 -0.24 -16.24
C TYR A 469 -20.90 -0.28 -14.73
N GLN A 470 -21.46 -1.33 -14.14
CA GLN A 470 -21.48 -1.53 -12.71
C GLN A 470 -20.97 -2.93 -12.39
N MET A 471 -20.28 -3.05 -11.27
CA MET A 471 -19.79 -4.30 -10.72
C MET A 471 -20.06 -4.28 -9.21
N ALA A 472 -20.59 -5.37 -8.67
CA ALA A 472 -20.84 -5.55 -7.26
C ALA A 472 -20.36 -6.93 -6.82
N LEU A 473 -19.48 -6.99 -5.82
CA LEU A 473 -18.92 -8.20 -5.26
C LEU A 473 -19.31 -8.29 -3.77
N ASP A 474 -19.86 -9.43 -3.38
CA ASP A 474 -20.20 -9.78 -2.01
C ASP A 474 -19.49 -11.07 -1.66
N VAL A 475 -18.60 -11.05 -0.67
CA VAL A 475 -17.84 -12.21 -0.19
C VAL A 475 -18.16 -12.43 1.27
N GLU A 476 -18.67 -13.60 1.61
CA GLU A 476 -18.86 -14.06 2.99
C GLU A 476 -17.87 -15.20 3.26
N ALA A 477 -17.10 -15.08 4.34
CA ALA A 477 -16.22 -16.13 4.80
C ALA A 477 -16.64 -16.57 6.20
N LYS A 478 -16.79 -17.87 6.39
CA LYS A 478 -16.95 -18.50 7.69
C LYS A 478 -15.67 -19.23 8.06
N MET A 479 -14.90 -18.66 8.97
CA MET A 479 -13.62 -19.18 9.46
C MET A 479 -13.76 -19.47 10.96
N PRO A 480 -13.62 -20.73 11.40
CA PRO A 480 -13.81 -21.09 12.80
C PRO A 480 -12.64 -20.59 13.66
N ASN A 481 -12.94 -20.27 14.92
CA ASN A 481 -11.90 -19.91 15.88
C ASN A 481 -11.09 -21.15 16.25
N VAL A 482 -9.77 -21.09 16.07
CA VAL A 482 -8.87 -22.23 16.32
C VAL A 482 -7.97 -21.97 17.54
N PRO A 483 -7.60 -23.01 18.31
CA PRO A 483 -6.69 -22.84 19.44
C PRO A 483 -5.31 -22.32 19.01
N LEU A 484 -4.88 -21.19 19.59
CA LEU A 484 -3.59 -20.56 19.28
C LEU A 484 -2.47 -20.85 20.30
N ALA A 485 -2.81 -21.40 21.46
CA ALA A 485 -1.88 -21.60 22.59
C ALA A 485 -1.73 -23.06 23.04
N ASN A 486 -2.28 -24.02 22.31
CA ASN A 486 -2.19 -25.44 22.66
C ASN A 486 -2.14 -26.30 21.39
N TYR A 487 -0.99 -26.91 21.15
CA TYR A 487 -0.73 -27.68 19.94
C TYR A 487 -1.67 -28.89 19.77
N ARG A 488 -1.93 -29.67 20.83
CA ARG A 488 -2.85 -30.82 20.73
C ARG A 488 -4.26 -30.40 20.36
N LYS A 489 -4.79 -29.38 21.03
CA LYS A 489 -6.13 -28.85 20.72
C LYS A 489 -6.18 -28.29 19.30
N ALA A 490 -5.12 -27.62 18.85
CA ALA A 490 -5.03 -27.11 17.48
C ALA A 490 -4.99 -28.25 16.44
N LEU A 491 -4.19 -29.30 16.69
CA LEU A 491 -4.11 -30.46 15.79
C LEU A 491 -5.42 -31.25 15.72
N GLU A 492 -6.29 -31.13 16.73
CA GLU A 492 -7.62 -31.76 16.78
C GLU A 492 -8.76 -30.85 16.35
N ALA A 493 -8.52 -29.54 16.23
CA ALA A 493 -9.53 -28.56 15.86
C ALA A 493 -9.97 -28.75 14.40
N ASP A 494 -11.26 -28.54 14.14
CA ASP A 494 -11.77 -28.45 12.77
C ASP A 494 -11.58 -27.02 12.25
N ALA A 495 -10.48 -26.79 11.55
CA ALA A 495 -10.15 -25.52 10.92
C ALA A 495 -10.88 -25.31 9.57
N THR A 496 -11.84 -26.18 9.21
CA THR A 496 -12.55 -26.12 7.92
C THR A 496 -13.27 -24.78 7.76
N SER A 497 -12.85 -24.03 6.76
CA SER A 497 -13.40 -22.73 6.42
C SER A 497 -14.29 -22.83 5.18
N GLN A 498 -15.36 -22.03 5.16
CA GLN A 498 -16.26 -21.90 4.02
C GLN A 498 -16.18 -20.49 3.48
N ILE A 499 -16.21 -20.34 2.17
CA ILE A 499 -16.24 -19.03 1.51
C ILE A 499 -17.33 -19.04 0.45
N SER A 500 -18.15 -18.01 0.42
CA SER A 500 -19.07 -17.77 -0.67
C SER A 500 -18.78 -16.40 -1.25
N ALA A 501 -18.88 -16.27 -2.57
CA ALA A 501 -18.78 -14.99 -3.23
C ALA A 501 -19.84 -14.87 -4.33
N VAL A 502 -20.43 -13.69 -4.48
CA VAL A 502 -21.35 -13.36 -5.57
C VAL A 502 -20.85 -12.10 -6.24
N LEU A 503 -20.59 -12.18 -7.54
CA LEU A 503 -20.19 -11.09 -8.39
C LEU A 503 -21.30 -10.83 -9.41
N ASN A 504 -21.84 -9.62 -9.42
CA ASN A 504 -22.72 -9.15 -10.47
C ASN A 504 -22.03 -8.03 -11.26
N PHE A 505 -22.12 -8.07 -12.59
CA PHE A 505 -21.55 -7.03 -13.44
C PHE A 505 -22.30 -6.81 -14.75
N GLY A 506 -22.27 -5.58 -15.27
CA GLY A 506 -22.92 -5.22 -16.53
C GLY A 506 -23.50 -3.80 -16.48
N GLU A 507 -24.42 -3.49 -17.39
CA GLU A 507 -24.99 -2.14 -17.51
C GLU A 507 -25.88 -1.74 -16.34
N LYS A 508 -26.46 -2.74 -15.65
CA LYS A 508 -27.23 -2.56 -14.42
C LYS A 508 -26.72 -3.60 -13.42
N GLY A 509 -26.21 -3.14 -12.28
CA GLY A 509 -25.49 -3.97 -11.30
C GLY A 509 -26.28 -5.18 -10.79
N SER A 510 -27.60 -5.12 -10.71
CA SER A 510 -28.45 -6.24 -10.24
C SER A 510 -29.02 -7.14 -11.36
N SER A 511 -29.05 -6.68 -12.62
CA SER A 511 -29.64 -7.44 -13.73
C SER A 511 -28.63 -7.89 -14.79
N GLY A 512 -27.34 -7.65 -14.57
CA GLY A 512 -26.24 -8.05 -15.46
C GLY A 512 -25.88 -9.54 -15.38
N ALA A 513 -24.66 -9.85 -15.81
CA ALA A 513 -24.04 -11.15 -15.61
C ALA A 513 -23.86 -11.43 -14.13
N GLN A 514 -23.99 -12.70 -13.74
CA GLN A 514 -23.82 -13.14 -12.37
C GLN A 514 -22.82 -14.30 -12.33
N VAL A 515 -21.90 -14.24 -11.38
CA VAL A 515 -20.97 -15.32 -11.07
C VAL A 515 -21.06 -15.56 -9.57
N SER A 516 -21.37 -16.78 -9.15
CA SER A 516 -21.32 -17.18 -7.76
C SER A 516 -20.24 -18.22 -7.56
N LEU A 517 -19.56 -18.16 -6.42
CA LEU A 517 -18.52 -19.06 -6.00
C LEU A 517 -18.90 -19.61 -4.63
N GLN A 518 -18.77 -20.92 -4.46
CA GLN A 518 -18.84 -21.60 -3.18
C GLN A 518 -17.55 -22.38 -2.99
N GLY A 519 -16.88 -22.14 -1.88
CA GLY A 519 -15.58 -22.70 -1.55
C GLY A 519 -15.59 -23.40 -0.22
N LYS A 520 -14.91 -24.54 -0.16
CA LYS A 520 -14.56 -25.24 1.07
C LYS A 520 -13.05 -25.37 1.14
N ILE A 521 -12.47 -24.89 2.24
CA ILE A 521 -11.04 -24.85 2.49
C ILE A 521 -10.79 -25.69 3.75
N ARG A 522 -9.97 -26.72 3.67
CA ARG A 522 -9.75 -27.65 4.78
C ARG A 522 -8.30 -28.12 4.85
N GLN A 523 -7.97 -28.76 5.96
CA GLN A 523 -6.72 -29.48 6.13
C GLN A 523 -6.85 -30.94 5.64
N SER A 524 -5.85 -31.42 4.91
CA SER A 524 -5.73 -32.83 4.50
C SER A 524 -5.20 -33.70 5.63
N SER A 525 -5.52 -35.00 5.61
CA SER A 525 -4.95 -35.98 6.55
C SER A 525 -3.43 -36.09 6.40
N GLU A 526 -2.91 -36.01 5.17
CA GLU A 526 -1.47 -36.09 4.90
C GLU A 526 -0.70 -34.92 5.52
N ARG A 527 -1.24 -33.70 5.44
CA ARG A 527 -0.66 -32.54 6.12
C ARG A 527 -0.73 -32.68 7.63
N ARG A 528 -1.87 -33.12 8.16
CA ARG A 528 -2.03 -33.34 9.61
C ARG A 528 -0.99 -34.34 10.14
N ASP A 529 -0.74 -35.43 9.41
CA ASP A 529 0.26 -36.44 9.76
C ASP A 529 1.69 -35.93 9.57
N TYR A 530 1.94 -35.11 8.53
CA TYR A 530 3.22 -34.43 8.34
C TYR A 530 3.55 -33.48 9.50
N VAL A 531 2.60 -32.64 9.91
CA VAL A 531 2.76 -31.75 11.06
C VAL A 531 2.95 -32.57 12.34
N ARG A 532 2.20 -33.66 12.55
CA ARG A 532 2.35 -34.53 13.72
C ARG A 532 3.73 -35.18 13.83
N SER A 533 4.29 -35.62 12.71
CA SER A 533 5.60 -36.30 12.64
C SER A 533 6.80 -35.34 12.56
N HIS A 534 6.56 -34.03 12.46
CA HIS A 534 7.62 -33.04 12.31
C HIS A 534 8.49 -32.92 13.58
N PRO A 535 9.83 -32.79 13.49
CA PRO A 535 10.72 -32.71 14.66
C PRO A 535 10.36 -31.60 15.65
N MET A 536 9.91 -30.45 15.12
CA MET A 536 9.47 -29.32 15.94
C MET A 536 8.18 -29.63 16.73
N SER A 537 7.26 -30.42 16.18
CA SER A 537 6.07 -30.88 16.89
C SER A 537 6.40 -31.92 17.96
N ALA A 538 7.37 -32.81 17.69
CA ALA A 538 7.88 -33.74 18.69
C ALA A 538 8.52 -33.02 19.89
N LEU A 539 9.28 -31.94 19.62
CA LEU A 539 9.82 -31.08 20.66
C LEU A 539 8.70 -30.38 21.46
N CYS A 540 7.67 -29.88 20.79
CA CYS A 540 6.51 -29.31 21.49
C CYS A 540 5.81 -30.35 22.38
N GLU A 541 5.56 -31.56 21.88
CA GLU A 541 4.96 -32.64 22.68
C GLU A 541 5.79 -32.97 23.92
N GLN A 542 7.12 -33.03 23.80
CA GLN A 542 8.01 -33.21 24.93
C GLN A 542 7.90 -32.05 25.95
N GLN A 543 7.83 -30.82 25.46
CA GLN A 543 7.64 -29.63 26.31
C GLN A 543 6.27 -29.65 27.01
N MET A 544 5.20 -30.02 26.30
CA MET A 544 3.85 -30.13 26.84
C MET A 544 3.75 -31.20 27.92
N GLN A 545 4.47 -32.33 27.79
CA GLN A 545 4.56 -33.36 28.84
C GLN A 545 5.19 -32.82 30.14
N GLN A 546 6.06 -31.82 30.04
CA GLN A 546 6.64 -31.11 31.18
C GLN A 546 5.76 -29.94 31.67
N GLY A 547 4.58 -29.77 31.06
CA GLY A 547 3.62 -28.70 31.36
C GLY A 547 3.89 -27.40 30.62
N ASN A 548 4.79 -27.39 29.63
CA ASN A 548 5.11 -26.21 28.84
C ASN A 548 4.37 -26.20 27.48
N ASN A 549 3.34 -25.36 27.32
CA ASN A 549 2.46 -25.36 26.14
C ASN A 549 2.67 -24.20 25.16
N ILE A 550 3.39 -23.15 25.55
CA ILE A 550 3.48 -21.88 24.81
C ILE A 550 4.92 -21.47 24.47
N GLN A 551 5.87 -22.37 24.65
CA GLN A 551 7.25 -22.21 24.17
C GLN A 551 7.28 -22.03 22.65
N GLN A 552 8.40 -21.51 22.12
CA GLN A 552 8.54 -21.19 20.70
C GLN A 552 8.25 -22.38 19.77
N ALA A 553 8.71 -23.59 20.13
CA ALA A 553 8.41 -24.79 19.36
C ALA A 553 6.89 -25.05 19.34
N CYS A 554 6.20 -24.93 20.48
CA CYS A 554 4.75 -25.11 20.54
C CYS A 554 3.96 -24.04 19.80
N ARG A 555 4.40 -22.78 19.79
CA ARG A 555 3.76 -21.72 18.99
C ARG A 555 3.84 -22.01 17.49
N ASN A 556 5.03 -22.36 17.01
CA ASN A 556 5.24 -22.73 15.62
C ASN A 556 4.47 -24.02 15.24
N ALA A 557 4.41 -25.01 16.14
CA ALA A 557 3.65 -26.24 15.95
C ALA A 557 2.15 -25.94 15.83
N THR A 558 1.66 -25.08 16.71
CA THR A 558 0.25 -24.66 16.78
C THR A 558 -0.16 -23.89 15.53
N ALA A 559 0.66 -22.93 15.08
CA ALA A 559 0.41 -22.21 13.83
C ALA A 559 0.41 -23.16 12.62
N ALA A 560 1.35 -24.10 12.55
CA ALA A 560 1.41 -25.08 11.47
C ALA A 560 0.21 -26.04 11.46
N ALA A 561 -0.33 -26.37 12.64
CA ALA A 561 -1.44 -27.31 12.81
C ALA A 561 -2.77 -26.82 12.22
N ASN A 562 -2.99 -25.51 12.08
CA ASN A 562 -4.23 -24.95 11.55
C ASN A 562 -4.11 -24.43 10.11
N ILE A 563 -2.95 -24.62 9.45
CA ILE A 563 -2.81 -24.29 8.03
C ILE A 563 -3.63 -25.26 7.18
N LEU A 564 -4.39 -24.70 6.26
CA LEU A 564 -5.25 -25.39 5.31
C LEU A 564 -4.51 -25.56 3.98
N ASP A 565 -4.67 -26.73 3.35
CA ASP A 565 -3.93 -27.12 2.15
C ASP A 565 -4.83 -27.69 1.03
N GLN A 566 -6.11 -27.92 1.29
CA GLN A 566 -7.04 -28.47 0.32
C GLN A 566 -8.24 -27.55 0.10
N TYR A 567 -8.33 -26.98 -1.11
CA TYR A 567 -9.34 -26.00 -1.48
C TYR A 567 -10.20 -26.58 -2.59
N ARG A 568 -11.51 -26.46 -2.44
CA ARG A 568 -12.47 -26.85 -3.46
C ARG A 568 -13.43 -25.70 -3.70
N TYR A 569 -13.45 -25.20 -4.93
CA TYR A 569 -14.30 -24.12 -5.36
C TYR A 569 -15.25 -24.60 -6.46
N THR A 570 -16.53 -24.29 -6.30
CA THR A 570 -17.56 -24.46 -7.32
C THR A 570 -18.02 -23.08 -7.75
N ILE A 571 -17.84 -22.78 -9.03
CA ILE A 571 -18.19 -21.50 -9.65
C ILE A 571 -19.39 -21.74 -10.55
N HIS A 572 -20.50 -21.05 -10.30
CA HIS A 572 -21.64 -21.00 -11.20
C HIS A 572 -21.67 -19.64 -11.90
N TYR A 573 -21.98 -19.62 -13.19
CA TYR A 573 -22.01 -18.39 -13.96
C TYR A 573 -23.22 -18.34 -14.90
N GLU A 574 -23.87 -17.19 -14.95
CA GLU A 574 -25.07 -16.95 -15.73
C GLU A 574 -24.96 -15.63 -16.49
N ARG A 575 -25.45 -15.62 -17.74
CA ARG A 575 -25.51 -14.43 -18.60
C ARG A 575 -24.16 -13.70 -18.77
N VAL A 576 -23.04 -14.43 -18.61
CA VAL A 576 -21.69 -13.92 -18.85
C VAL A 576 -21.46 -13.71 -20.36
N PRO A 577 -21.06 -12.50 -20.80
CA PRO A 577 -20.79 -12.20 -22.21
C PRO A 577 -19.66 -13.06 -22.80
N GLU A 578 -19.75 -13.37 -24.09
CA GLU A 578 -18.71 -14.14 -24.82
C GLU A 578 -17.34 -13.46 -24.80
N SER A 579 -17.28 -12.13 -24.74
CA SER A 579 -16.02 -11.39 -24.60
C SER A 579 -15.29 -11.73 -23.31
N VAL A 580 -16.02 -11.90 -22.20
CA VAL A 580 -15.47 -12.29 -20.89
C VAL A 580 -15.04 -13.76 -20.91
N LYS A 581 -15.84 -14.66 -21.51
CA LYS A 581 -15.45 -16.08 -21.68
C LYS A 581 -14.19 -16.25 -22.54
N ASN A 582 -14.04 -15.45 -23.59
CA ASN A 582 -12.83 -15.46 -24.41
C ASN A 582 -11.62 -14.91 -23.64
N ALA A 583 -11.82 -13.88 -22.80
CA ALA A 583 -10.77 -13.36 -21.94
C ALA A 583 -10.30 -14.40 -20.90
N THR A 584 -11.21 -15.15 -20.28
CA THR A 584 -10.84 -16.24 -19.36
C THR A 584 -10.11 -17.38 -20.07
N TYR A 585 -10.49 -17.71 -21.30
CA TYR A 585 -9.74 -18.66 -22.12
C TYR A 585 -8.31 -18.19 -22.42
N LYS A 586 -8.11 -16.91 -22.73
CA LYS A 586 -6.75 -16.35 -22.90
C LYS A 586 -5.93 -16.41 -21.62
N ALA A 587 -6.53 -16.13 -20.47
CA ALA A 587 -5.87 -16.28 -19.17
C ALA A 587 -5.43 -17.72 -18.92
N TYR A 588 -6.31 -18.69 -19.24
CA TYR A 588 -5.96 -20.10 -19.22
C TYR A 588 -4.81 -20.45 -20.18
N ALA A 589 -4.82 -19.94 -21.41
CA ALA A 589 -3.74 -20.17 -22.37
C ALA A 589 -2.37 -19.67 -21.86
N ILE A 590 -2.34 -18.56 -21.11
CA ILE A 590 -1.13 -18.06 -20.45
C ILE A 590 -0.69 -19.02 -19.33
N ALA A 591 -1.62 -19.45 -18.46
CA ALA A 591 -1.32 -20.41 -17.40
C ALA A 591 -0.76 -21.73 -17.98
N ARG A 592 -1.39 -22.22 -19.05
CA ARG A 592 -0.93 -23.39 -19.82
C ARG A 592 0.48 -23.20 -20.38
N TYR A 593 0.79 -22.02 -20.92
CA TYR A 593 2.13 -21.73 -21.46
C TYR A 593 3.20 -21.81 -20.37
N PHE A 594 2.97 -21.22 -19.20
CA PHE A 594 3.92 -21.26 -18.09
C PHE A 594 3.98 -22.61 -17.37
N GLY A 595 2.87 -23.35 -17.34
CA GLY A 595 2.77 -24.66 -16.72
C GLY A 595 2.93 -25.83 -17.69
N ASN A 596 3.51 -25.63 -18.88
CA ASN A 596 3.49 -26.63 -19.96
C ASN A 596 4.14 -27.99 -19.60
N LEU A 597 5.06 -28.02 -18.63
CA LEU A 597 5.70 -29.25 -18.12
C LEU A 597 4.85 -29.98 -17.06
N TYR A 598 3.82 -29.34 -16.53
CA TYR A 598 3.03 -29.81 -15.40
C TYR A 598 1.54 -29.99 -15.75
N VAL A 599 1.12 -29.56 -16.94
CA VAL A 599 -0.29 -29.55 -17.35
C VAL A 599 -0.67 -30.79 -18.16
N SER A 600 -1.81 -31.38 -17.80
CA SER A 600 -2.52 -32.36 -18.60
C SER A 600 -3.92 -31.84 -18.90
N GLU A 601 -4.43 -32.10 -20.11
CA GLU A 601 -5.71 -31.59 -20.58
C GLU A 601 -6.56 -32.69 -21.19
N ASN A 602 -7.86 -32.66 -20.92
CA ASN A 602 -8.86 -33.47 -21.59
C ASN A 602 -9.93 -32.55 -22.19
N ILE A 603 -9.94 -32.49 -23.51
CA ILE A 603 -10.88 -31.71 -24.33
C ILE A 603 -11.91 -32.63 -25.01
N VAL A 604 -11.64 -33.94 -25.07
CA VAL A 604 -12.46 -34.91 -25.80
C VAL A 604 -13.70 -35.32 -25.00
N ASN A 605 -13.56 -35.45 -23.69
CA ASN A 605 -14.68 -35.74 -22.79
C ASN A 605 -14.57 -34.90 -21.51
N PRO A 606 -14.80 -33.57 -21.60
CA PRO A 606 -14.75 -32.69 -20.45
C PRO A 606 -15.90 -33.01 -19.50
N ASN A 607 -15.58 -33.31 -18.25
CA ASN A 607 -16.55 -33.82 -17.29
C ASN A 607 -17.04 -32.67 -16.38
N ASN A 608 -17.94 -31.81 -16.87
CA ASN A 608 -18.66 -30.85 -16.02
C ASN A 608 -19.99 -30.34 -16.63
N LYS A 609 -20.90 -29.85 -15.79
CA LYS A 609 -22.19 -29.27 -16.19
C LYS A 609 -22.01 -27.91 -16.86
N GLN A 610 -22.85 -27.61 -17.85
CA GLN A 610 -22.88 -26.28 -18.48
C GLN A 610 -23.20 -25.18 -17.45
N GLY A 611 -22.47 -24.05 -17.51
CA GLY A 611 -22.63 -22.95 -16.55
C GLY A 611 -21.92 -23.16 -15.21
N GLN A 612 -21.10 -24.22 -15.07
CA GLN A 612 -20.38 -24.54 -13.85
C GLN A 612 -18.89 -24.80 -14.15
N VAL A 613 -18.02 -24.34 -13.25
CA VAL A 613 -16.59 -24.67 -13.21
C VAL A 613 -16.26 -25.17 -11.80
N GLU A 614 -15.57 -26.29 -11.70
CA GLU A 614 -15.00 -26.77 -10.43
C GLU A 614 -13.49 -26.59 -10.46
N ILE A 615 -12.92 -26.05 -9.39
CA ILE A 615 -11.49 -25.87 -9.20
C ILE A 615 -11.11 -26.53 -7.89
N GLU A 616 -10.14 -27.44 -7.91
CA GLU A 616 -9.52 -27.97 -6.71
C GLU A 616 -8.04 -27.57 -6.69
N VAL A 617 -7.60 -27.09 -5.53
CA VAL A 617 -6.21 -26.72 -5.27
C VAL A 617 -5.75 -27.52 -4.07
N ASN A 618 -4.74 -28.36 -4.26
CA ASN A 618 -4.15 -29.19 -3.21
C ASN A 618 -2.68 -28.82 -3.08
N LEU A 619 -2.32 -28.12 -2.01
CA LEU A 619 -0.93 -27.86 -1.67
C LEU A 619 -0.30 -29.16 -1.14
N GLY A 620 0.96 -29.41 -1.48
CA GLY A 620 1.71 -30.53 -0.92
C GLY A 620 1.78 -30.43 0.61
N LYS A 621 1.89 -31.56 1.30
CA LYS A 621 1.94 -31.62 2.77
C LYS A 621 3.02 -30.71 3.40
N ASP A 622 4.11 -30.45 2.70
CA ASP A 622 5.21 -29.57 3.09
C ASP A 622 5.14 -28.15 2.48
N LEU A 623 4.07 -27.85 1.75
CA LEU A 623 3.80 -26.60 1.01
C LEU A 623 4.80 -26.25 -0.10
N LYS A 624 5.61 -27.21 -0.58
CA LYS A 624 6.61 -26.96 -1.63
C LYS A 624 6.12 -27.23 -3.05
N SER A 625 4.94 -27.80 -3.20
CA SER A 625 4.30 -28.00 -4.49
C SER A 625 2.80 -27.78 -4.42
N VAL A 626 2.16 -27.65 -5.57
CA VAL A 626 0.71 -27.53 -5.69
C VAL A 626 0.18 -28.35 -6.85
N ASN A 627 -0.95 -28.99 -6.62
CA ASN A 627 -1.77 -29.63 -7.64
C ASN A 627 -3.02 -28.76 -7.85
N VAL A 628 -3.31 -28.38 -9.09
CA VAL A 628 -4.50 -27.59 -9.44
C VAL A 628 -5.28 -28.34 -10.50
N SER A 629 -6.48 -28.81 -10.18
CA SER A 629 -7.40 -29.39 -11.15
C SER A 629 -8.56 -28.45 -11.42
N MET A 630 -8.90 -28.27 -12.69
CA MET A 630 -10.02 -27.49 -13.15
C MET A 630 -10.90 -28.36 -14.04
N ALA A 631 -12.18 -28.46 -13.72
CA ALA A 631 -13.20 -29.06 -14.57
C ALA A 631 -14.12 -27.95 -15.07
N ALA A 632 -14.11 -27.68 -16.37
CA ALA A 632 -15.00 -26.72 -17.03
C ALA A 632 -15.78 -27.41 -18.17
N PRO A 633 -16.87 -26.83 -18.69
CA PRO A 633 -17.73 -27.49 -19.68
C PRO A 633 -17.02 -27.79 -21.00
N ALA A 634 -16.01 -27.00 -21.35
CA ALA A 634 -15.27 -27.13 -22.61
C ALA A 634 -13.91 -27.82 -22.45
N ILE A 635 -13.36 -27.88 -21.23
CA ILE A 635 -12.01 -28.42 -20.97
C ILE A 635 -11.89 -28.85 -19.52
N SER A 636 -11.24 -29.98 -19.29
CA SER A 636 -10.70 -30.34 -17.98
C SER A 636 -9.19 -30.26 -18.04
N ALA A 637 -8.57 -29.61 -17.05
CA ALA A 637 -7.12 -29.43 -16.98
C ALA A 637 -6.61 -29.77 -15.58
N SER A 638 -5.46 -30.42 -15.49
CA SER A 638 -4.79 -30.73 -14.22
C SER A 638 -3.34 -30.29 -14.31
N PHE A 639 -2.92 -29.42 -13.39
CA PHE A 639 -1.53 -29.04 -13.17
C PHE A 639 -1.02 -29.84 -11.98
N GLU A 640 -0.05 -30.73 -12.19
CA GLU A 640 0.42 -31.66 -11.18
C GLU A 640 1.85 -31.34 -10.75
N ASN A 641 2.08 -31.37 -9.44
CA ASN A 641 3.36 -31.18 -8.79
C ASN A 641 4.10 -29.91 -9.23
N VAL A 642 3.36 -28.81 -9.37
CA VAL A 642 3.94 -27.50 -9.71
C VAL A 642 4.77 -27.02 -8.53
N PRO A 643 6.09 -26.77 -8.69
CA PRO A 643 6.92 -26.28 -7.60
C PRO A 643 6.42 -24.93 -7.09
N LEU A 644 6.26 -24.82 -5.78
CA LEU A 644 5.77 -23.61 -5.13
C LEU A 644 6.93 -22.88 -4.46
N ASN A 645 7.13 -21.62 -4.84
CA ASN A 645 8.08 -20.76 -4.16
C ASN A 645 7.62 -20.52 -2.70
N PRO A 646 8.49 -20.61 -1.68
CA PRO A 646 8.14 -20.34 -0.28
C PRO A 646 7.38 -19.02 -0.04
N TYR A 647 7.69 -17.95 -0.78
CA TYR A 647 6.96 -16.68 -0.68
C TYR A 647 5.51 -16.82 -1.14
N VAL A 648 5.29 -17.57 -2.23
CA VAL A 648 3.96 -17.88 -2.74
C VAL A 648 3.24 -18.80 -1.75
N ALA A 649 3.94 -19.74 -1.12
CA ALA A 649 3.41 -20.62 -0.06
C ALA A 649 2.77 -19.82 1.08
N ALA A 650 3.48 -18.83 1.62
CA ALA A 650 2.97 -17.99 2.71
C ALA A 650 1.69 -17.23 2.31
N VAL A 651 1.58 -16.82 1.05
CA VAL A 651 0.40 -16.13 0.52
C VAL A 651 -0.78 -17.10 0.36
N VAL A 652 -0.58 -18.23 -0.30
CA VAL A 652 -1.67 -19.12 -0.70
C VAL A 652 -2.12 -20.09 0.39
N ALA A 653 -1.25 -20.47 1.33
CA ALA A 653 -1.58 -21.38 2.44
C ALA A 653 -2.46 -20.66 3.47
N ALA A 654 -3.76 -20.92 3.46
CA ALA A 654 -4.73 -20.21 4.28
C ALA A 654 -4.65 -20.65 5.74
N HIS A 655 -4.97 -19.72 6.65
CA HIS A 655 -5.11 -19.97 8.09
C HIS A 655 -6.37 -19.24 8.57
N PRO A 656 -7.19 -19.84 9.46
CA PRO A 656 -8.42 -19.19 9.94
C PRO A 656 -8.19 -17.87 10.68
N GLU A 657 -7.14 -17.80 11.51
CA GLU A 657 -6.85 -16.62 12.37
C GLU A 657 -5.79 -15.66 11.81
N TYR A 658 -4.83 -16.14 11.01
CA TYR A 658 -3.72 -15.32 10.53
C TYR A 658 -4.01 -14.87 9.11
N ASN A 659 -4.10 -13.56 8.90
CA ASN A 659 -4.34 -13.00 7.57
C ASN A 659 -3.09 -13.17 6.68
N VAL A 660 -3.18 -12.79 5.39
CA VAL A 660 -2.06 -12.94 4.45
C VAL A 660 -0.83 -12.15 4.89
N ALA A 661 -1.01 -10.93 5.42
CA ALA A 661 0.10 -10.09 5.86
C ALA A 661 0.81 -10.70 7.07
N ASP A 662 0.07 -11.24 8.05
CA ASP A 662 0.64 -11.94 9.21
C ASP A 662 1.48 -13.13 8.77
N ARG A 663 0.97 -13.95 7.83
CA ARG A 663 1.70 -15.15 7.37
C ARG A 663 2.96 -14.80 6.59
N VAL A 664 2.90 -13.79 5.72
CA VAL A 664 4.07 -13.31 4.97
C VAL A 664 5.09 -12.70 5.92
N GLY A 665 4.65 -11.89 6.88
CA GLY A 665 5.52 -11.27 7.87
C GLY A 665 6.15 -12.30 8.82
N GLN A 666 5.40 -13.29 9.29
CA GLN A 666 5.96 -14.44 10.03
C GLN A 666 7.05 -15.15 9.22
N TYR A 667 6.87 -15.33 7.90
CA TYR A 667 7.91 -15.92 7.06
C TYR A 667 9.15 -15.01 6.94
N TRP A 668 8.95 -13.72 6.66
CA TRP A 668 10.04 -12.73 6.46
C TRP A 668 10.87 -12.52 7.72
N PHE A 669 10.21 -12.41 8.86
CA PHE A 669 10.83 -12.12 10.15
C PHE A 669 11.07 -13.38 10.99
N GLN A 670 10.95 -14.59 10.41
CA GLN A 670 11.16 -15.86 11.12
C GLN A 670 10.35 -15.95 12.44
N SER A 671 9.09 -15.51 12.38
CA SER A 671 8.16 -15.40 13.51
C SER A 671 8.58 -14.39 14.61
N GLN A 672 9.43 -13.41 14.29
CA GLN A 672 9.88 -12.33 15.18
C GLN A 672 9.27 -10.95 14.86
N GLN A 673 8.29 -10.88 13.96
CA GLN A 673 7.62 -9.60 13.63
C GLN A 673 6.99 -8.96 14.88
N PHE A 674 6.45 -9.79 15.76
CA PHE A 674 5.94 -9.41 17.07
C PHE A 674 6.60 -10.33 18.11
N PRO A 675 7.76 -9.94 18.68
CA PRO A 675 8.43 -10.73 19.69
C PRO A 675 7.51 -10.92 20.90
N THR A 676 7.45 -12.14 21.44
CA THR A 676 6.58 -12.44 22.60
C THR A 676 7.38 -13.08 23.71
N CYS A 677 7.24 -12.55 24.92
CA CYS A 677 7.69 -13.22 26.13
C CYS A 677 6.66 -14.27 26.57
N SER A 678 7.10 -15.49 26.89
CA SER A 678 6.22 -16.57 27.33
C SER A 678 6.68 -17.12 28.68
N ILE A 679 5.77 -17.20 29.65
CA ILE A 679 6.01 -17.88 30.93
C ILE A 679 5.12 -19.10 31.03
N ASP A 680 5.76 -20.26 31.06
CA ASP A 680 5.13 -21.57 31.04
C ASP A 680 5.43 -22.30 32.34
N LYS A 681 5.00 -23.56 32.56
CA LYS A 681 5.09 -24.21 33.88
C LYS A 681 6.48 -24.07 34.54
N ASN A 682 7.54 -24.52 33.86
CA ASN A 682 8.90 -24.53 34.40
C ASN A 682 9.94 -23.84 33.50
N GLN A 683 9.52 -23.15 32.43
CA GLN A 683 10.40 -22.35 31.57
C GLN A 683 9.82 -20.98 31.25
N ALA A 684 10.70 -19.99 31.12
CA ALA A 684 10.41 -18.69 30.53
C ALA A 684 11.18 -18.54 29.22
N THR A 685 10.59 -17.86 28.24
CA THR A 685 11.25 -17.39 27.02
C THR A 685 11.09 -15.88 26.91
N THR A 686 12.20 -15.18 26.70
CA THR A 686 12.29 -13.72 26.58
C THR A 686 11.93 -13.24 25.17
N PHE A 687 11.76 -11.92 25.00
CA PHE A 687 11.50 -11.29 23.71
C PHE A 687 12.62 -11.53 22.68
N ASP A 688 13.88 -11.68 23.11
CA ASP A 688 15.01 -12.05 22.26
C ASP A 688 15.16 -13.57 22.04
N ASN A 689 14.09 -14.34 22.31
CA ASN A 689 13.99 -15.77 22.07
C ASN A 689 15.01 -16.63 22.83
N LYS A 690 15.35 -16.23 24.07
CA LYS A 690 16.16 -17.04 24.99
C LYS A 690 15.28 -17.73 26.02
N SER A 691 15.38 -19.06 26.09
CA SER A 691 14.64 -19.87 27.07
C SER A 691 15.52 -20.25 28.26
N TYR A 692 14.97 -20.16 29.47
CA TYR A 692 15.64 -20.59 30.70
C TYR A 692 14.64 -21.22 31.69
N PRO A 693 15.10 -22.16 32.55
CA PRO A 693 14.25 -22.78 33.56
C PRO A 693 13.85 -21.78 34.64
N ILE A 694 12.60 -21.88 35.09
CA ILE A 694 12.04 -21.05 36.16
C ILE A 694 11.38 -21.92 37.23
N ASN A 695 11.45 -21.47 38.47
CA ASN A 695 10.68 -22.02 39.59
C ASN A 695 10.00 -20.85 40.32
N LEU A 696 8.75 -20.58 39.96
CA LEU A 696 7.99 -19.48 40.55
C LEU A 696 7.39 -19.95 41.87
N GLY A 697 7.72 -19.28 42.96
CA GLY A 697 7.12 -19.55 44.26
C GLY A 697 5.73 -18.92 44.41
N GLY A 698 5.21 -18.91 45.63
CA GLY A 698 4.01 -18.14 45.99
C GLY A 698 4.23 -16.62 45.98
N SER A 699 5.48 -16.17 45.91
CA SER A 699 5.88 -14.77 45.83
C SER A 699 5.66 -14.20 44.43
N TRP A 700 5.47 -12.88 44.34
CA TRP A 700 5.44 -12.16 43.07
C TRP A 700 6.85 -12.02 42.50
N HIS A 701 6.99 -12.31 41.22
CA HIS A 701 8.19 -12.11 40.42
C HIS A 701 7.88 -11.13 39.30
N VAL A 702 8.84 -10.30 38.89
CA VAL A 702 8.70 -9.41 37.74
C VAL A 702 8.95 -10.22 36.47
N MET A 703 7.93 -10.32 35.60
CA MET A 703 8.02 -10.94 34.28
C MET A 703 8.51 -9.95 33.23
N ALA A 704 7.95 -8.75 33.25
CA ALA A 704 8.32 -7.67 32.36
C ALA A 704 8.16 -6.35 33.12
N PHE A 705 9.07 -5.42 32.87
CA PHE A 705 9.08 -4.10 33.47
C PHE A 705 9.52 -3.12 32.39
N SER A 706 8.78 -2.04 32.26
CA SER A 706 9.13 -0.91 31.42
C SER A 706 8.83 0.36 32.19
N GLN A 707 9.82 1.25 32.27
CA GLN A 707 9.64 2.60 32.77
C GLN A 707 10.37 3.52 31.80
N PRO A 708 9.77 4.65 31.39
CA PRO A 708 10.47 5.64 30.59
C PRO A 708 11.74 6.10 31.31
N LYS A 709 12.82 6.33 30.55
CA LYS A 709 14.02 6.95 31.10
C LYS A 709 13.71 8.38 31.56
N SER A 710 14.44 8.87 32.56
CA SER A 710 14.39 10.30 32.92
C SER A 710 14.85 11.13 31.71
N HIS A 711 13.96 11.94 31.17
CA HIS A 711 14.34 12.91 30.14
C HIS A 711 15.32 13.93 30.70
N PHE A 712 16.28 14.34 29.88
CA PHE A 712 17.15 15.49 30.16
C PHE A 712 16.29 16.72 30.46
N GLU A 713 16.64 17.49 31.49
CA GLU A 713 16.01 18.78 31.80
C GLU A 713 16.09 19.69 30.56
N SER A 714 15.01 19.78 29.79
CA SER A 714 14.79 20.87 28.84
C SER A 714 13.88 21.89 29.51
N ASP A 715 14.25 23.17 29.44
CA ASP A 715 13.56 24.32 30.07
C ASP A 715 12.10 24.54 29.57
N SER A 716 11.60 23.65 28.72
CA SER A 716 10.23 23.66 28.20
C SER A 716 9.33 22.78 29.07
N ALA A 717 8.47 23.43 29.86
CA ALA A 717 7.44 22.81 30.70
C ALA A 717 6.32 22.08 29.92
N SER A 718 6.61 21.58 28.71
CA SER A 718 5.68 20.92 27.79
C SER A 718 6.11 19.51 27.37
N SER A 719 7.24 18.99 27.85
CA SER A 719 7.70 17.61 27.59
C SER A 719 6.96 16.54 28.42
N ALA A 720 5.75 16.85 28.90
CA ALA A 720 4.95 15.98 29.74
C ALA A 720 3.67 15.56 28.99
N SER A 721 3.82 14.85 27.88
CA SER A 721 2.71 14.15 27.23
C SER A 721 3.12 12.79 26.68
N SER A 722 3.00 11.76 27.53
CA SER A 722 2.48 10.44 27.13
C SER A 722 2.81 9.96 25.71
N SER A 723 4.07 9.65 25.42
CA SER A 723 4.28 8.57 24.47
C SER A 723 3.77 7.27 25.10
N GLU A 724 3.27 6.37 24.27
CA GLU A 724 2.67 5.09 24.66
C GLU A 724 3.65 4.13 25.38
N GLN A 725 4.82 4.58 25.82
CA GLN A 725 5.61 3.89 26.84
C GLN A 725 4.98 4.11 28.22
N GLN A 726 3.73 3.67 28.36
CA GLN A 726 3.09 3.59 29.67
C GLN A 726 4.00 2.76 30.57
N ALA A 727 4.47 3.36 31.65
CA ALA A 727 5.23 2.65 32.65
C ALA A 727 4.38 1.45 33.09
N PHE A 728 4.90 0.24 32.89
CA PHE A 728 4.18 -0.97 33.19
C PHE A 728 5.06 -1.95 33.94
N SER A 729 4.43 -2.71 34.83
CA SER A 729 5.03 -3.88 35.43
C SER A 729 4.07 -5.05 35.31
N ILE A 730 4.55 -6.14 34.73
CA ILE A 730 3.85 -7.42 34.69
C ILE A 730 4.47 -8.28 35.77
N LEU A 731 3.71 -8.52 36.83
CA LEU A 731 4.08 -9.44 37.89
C LEU A 731 3.45 -10.81 37.63
N VAL A 732 4.20 -11.86 37.93
CA VAL A 732 3.73 -13.24 37.87
C VAL A 732 3.98 -13.93 39.20
N ARG A 733 3.03 -14.75 39.64
CA ARG A 733 3.24 -15.68 40.75
C ARG A 733 2.57 -17.00 40.47
N GLN A 734 3.02 -18.03 41.17
CA GLN A 734 2.38 -19.34 41.12
C GLN A 734 1.32 -19.46 42.23
N THR A 735 0.13 -19.92 41.88
CA THR A 735 -0.96 -20.22 42.81
C THR A 735 -1.32 -21.70 42.72
N GLY A 736 -0.90 -22.49 43.72
CA GLY A 736 -1.05 -23.94 43.69
C GLY A 736 -0.06 -24.64 42.75
N SER A 737 -0.35 -25.90 42.37
CA SER A 737 0.60 -26.72 41.60
C SER A 737 0.74 -26.32 40.13
N ASP A 738 -0.32 -25.80 39.50
CA ASP A 738 -0.40 -25.63 38.05
C ASP A 738 -1.12 -24.35 37.58
N LYS A 739 -1.36 -23.38 38.46
CA LYS A 739 -1.94 -22.08 38.07
C LYS A 739 -0.93 -20.97 38.28
N LYS A 740 -0.92 -20.02 37.35
CA LYS A 740 -0.16 -18.78 37.46
C LYS A 740 -1.14 -17.62 37.38
N VAL A 741 -0.86 -16.60 38.17
CA VAL A 741 -1.62 -15.35 38.16
C VAL A 741 -0.68 -14.27 37.68
N PHE A 742 -1.14 -13.52 36.68
CA PHE A 742 -0.49 -12.33 36.20
C PHE A 742 -1.22 -11.12 36.77
N ALA A 743 -0.47 -10.12 37.19
CA ALA A 743 -0.98 -8.81 37.54
C ALA A 743 -0.21 -7.79 36.71
N MET A 744 -0.93 -7.03 35.90
CA MET A 744 -0.38 -5.93 35.13
C MET A 744 -0.73 -4.64 35.86
N PHE A 745 0.29 -3.85 36.18
CA PHE A 745 0.16 -2.51 36.72
C PHE A 745 0.65 -1.55 35.66
N GLN A 746 -0.11 -0.50 35.43
CA GLN A 746 0.18 0.49 34.42
C GLN A 746 -0.12 1.85 35.04
N ASP A 747 0.84 2.76 34.98
CA ASP A 747 0.61 4.14 35.40
C ASP A 747 -0.05 4.88 34.24
N SER A 748 -1.19 5.52 34.54
CA SER A 748 -2.04 6.25 33.60
C SER A 748 -1.59 7.69 33.41
#